data_AF-A0AA35M3J0-F1
#
_entry.id   AF-A0AA35M3J0-F1
#
_cell.length_a   1.000
_cell.length_b   1.000
_cell.length_c   1.000
_cell.angle_alpha   90.00
_cell.angle_beta   90.00
_cell.angle_gamma   90.00
#
_symmetry.space_group_name_H-M   'P 1'
#
loop_
_entity.id
_entity.type
_entity.pdbx_description
1 polymer ?
#
loop_
_entity_poly.entity_id
_entity_poly.type
_entity_poly.pdbx_seq_one_letter_code
_entity_poly.pdbx_strand_id
1 'polypeptide(L)'
;MIPRVARCLFRPQRCGLGFVQRPFLRHKHVTFATLVSSPKAGLGSEKPTKLELRDYQLDCIKSVVKSTKRGVKRVGVSLATGSGKTVIFTQLIGKIQDRPNGGSRTLILAHRRELVEQAAKHCRLAYPEKSIDIEMGSLSASGAADITIASVQSIISKDRIEKYDPSSFKLVLVDEAHHIVSPSYLRVLSHFGLDQKRHNSPLLVGVSATFSRFDGVKLGSAIDEIVYHKDYTEMISDNWLSDVVFTTVKSTANLSRVRSGNTGDFSTGELSRAVNTDELNNITVRSWMAKAAGRKSTLVFCVDLAHVASLTDTFRQHGFDARCVTGDTPKVERGQILEDFKNGRFPVLLNCGVFTEGTDIPNIDCIVLGRPTKSKNLLVQMIGRGMRLHTGKKNCHIIDFVSSLETGIVTTPTLFGLDPNLLVDRANVDEMIAAQRRKTADDKKKAEAAARSGHPAATAVAFTDYSSVLDLIADSSGERHIRAVSEFAWVQVGPEKFILSAPSGSYIRIERIEDDIIRSGEQSPKYRAVEIRSLLPGTSKSPFAAPREILTAATFSDAVHGADSYASHAFPFSFIHRRQPWRNLPPTQGQLDFINKLRGEGKPLRVQQLSKGKAADMITKLKHGARGQFARLEAQKKRQVKQEMLAQPSSREQVRVGPLES
;
A
#
# COMPACT_ATOMS: atom_id res chain seq x y z
N MET A 1 52.08 34.81 -31.27
CA MET A 1 51.63 36.01 -30.53
C MET A 1 51.39 35.64 -29.06
N ILE A 2 52.23 36.19 -28.17
CA ILE A 2 51.92 36.83 -26.85
C ILE A 2 51.12 35.99 -25.79
N PRO A 3 51.54 35.92 -24.50
CA PRO A 3 52.36 34.82 -24.01
C PRO A 3 51.92 34.26 -22.63
N ARG A 4 52.74 33.31 -22.14
CA ARG A 4 52.78 32.70 -20.80
C ARG A 4 52.71 33.72 -19.65
N VAL A 5 51.93 33.42 -18.61
CA VAL A 5 51.97 34.10 -17.30
C VAL A 5 52.66 33.22 -16.26
N ALA A 6 53.55 33.86 -15.51
CA ALA A 6 54.59 33.29 -14.67
C ALA A 6 54.13 32.92 -13.25
N ARG A 7 54.86 31.98 -12.66
CA ARG A 7 54.94 31.71 -11.22
C ARG A 7 55.48 32.93 -10.48
N CYS A 8 54.85 33.31 -9.37
CA CYS A 8 55.46 34.16 -8.35
C CYS A 8 55.43 33.45 -6.99
N LEU A 9 56.63 33.29 -6.45
CA LEU A 9 56.97 32.83 -5.12
C LEU A 9 56.78 33.99 -4.13
N PHE A 10 56.11 33.75 -3.00
CA PHE A 10 56.29 34.58 -1.82
C PHE A 10 56.56 33.70 -0.60
N ARG A 11 57.78 33.85 -0.07
CA ARG A 11 58.19 33.46 1.29
C ARG A 11 57.50 34.37 2.30
N PRO A 12 57.38 33.93 3.56
CA PRO A 12 57.83 34.77 4.67
C PRO A 12 58.92 34.09 5.49
N GLN A 13 59.94 34.88 5.83
CA GLN A 13 61.03 34.53 6.74
C GLN A 13 60.57 34.54 8.20
N ARG A 14 61.31 33.75 8.98
CA ARG A 14 61.26 33.56 10.44
C ARG A 14 61.86 34.73 11.22
N CYS A 15 61.32 34.95 12.43
CA CYS A 15 61.99 35.19 13.72
C CYS A 15 60.95 34.69 14.76
N GLY A 16 61.17 33.77 15.71
CA GLY A 16 62.30 33.51 16.61
C GLY A 16 61.78 33.79 18.03
N LEU A 17 61.22 32.83 18.76
CA LEU A 17 61.84 31.78 19.61
C LEU A 17 61.78 32.16 21.11
N GLY A 18 61.24 31.24 21.90
CA GLY A 18 61.36 31.23 23.34
C GLY A 18 60.51 30.14 23.96
N PHE A 19 60.97 28.88 23.95
CA PHE A 19 60.72 27.94 25.05
C PHE A 19 61.78 26.83 25.04
N VAL A 20 62.35 26.61 26.21
CA VAL A 20 63.62 25.93 26.50
C VAL A 20 63.42 24.41 26.65
N GLN A 21 64.42 23.65 26.19
CA GLN A 21 64.55 22.18 26.20
C GLN A 21 64.90 21.60 27.58
N ARG A 22 64.52 20.32 27.79
CA ARG A 22 65.36 19.11 28.05
C ARG A 22 64.65 18.11 29.01
N PRO A 23 65.08 16.84 29.13
CA PRO A 23 65.38 15.83 28.10
C PRO A 23 64.76 14.43 28.40
N PHE A 24 64.99 13.50 27.47
CA PHE A 24 64.74 12.04 27.50
C PHE A 24 65.18 11.30 28.78
N LEU A 25 64.41 10.30 29.23
CA LEU A 25 64.92 9.00 29.74
C LEU A 25 63.80 7.93 29.92
N ARG A 26 64.18 6.68 29.65
CA ARG A 26 63.39 5.43 29.73
C ARG A 26 63.10 5.02 31.19
N HIS A 27 61.95 4.42 31.47
CA HIS A 27 61.82 3.05 32.03
C HIS A 27 60.40 2.67 32.54
N LYS A 28 60.02 1.43 32.19
CA LYS A 28 59.37 0.35 32.97
C LYS A 28 58.12 0.60 33.84
N HIS A 29 57.15 -0.30 33.61
CA HIS A 29 56.04 -0.71 34.46
C HIS A 29 56.34 -0.72 35.98
N VAL A 30 55.43 -0.13 36.78
CA VAL A 30 54.93 -0.70 38.06
C VAL A 30 53.51 -0.16 38.34
N THR A 31 52.63 -1.09 38.74
CA THR A 31 51.27 -0.99 39.28
C THR A 31 51.14 -0.14 40.55
N PHE A 32 49.99 0.53 40.75
CA PHE A 32 49.41 0.69 42.09
C PHE A 32 47.87 0.72 42.04
N ALA A 33 47.28 -0.17 42.82
CA ALA A 33 45.87 -0.30 43.10
C ALA A 33 45.44 0.76 44.13
N THR A 34 44.19 1.23 44.03
CA THR A 34 43.54 1.97 45.11
C THR A 34 42.22 1.29 45.44
N LEU A 35 42.14 0.81 46.69
CA LEU A 35 41.02 0.17 47.34
C LEU A 35 39.81 1.11 47.45
N VAL A 36 38.64 0.65 47.01
CA VAL A 36 37.35 1.15 47.50
C VAL A 36 36.58 -0.05 48.04
N SER A 37 36.32 -0.02 49.34
CA SER A 37 35.65 -1.05 50.13
C SER A 37 34.20 -1.26 49.69
N SER A 38 33.81 -2.53 49.52
CA SER A 38 32.45 -2.97 49.20
C SER A 38 31.54 -2.99 50.44
N PRO A 39 30.25 -2.64 50.31
CA PRO A 39 29.20 -3.25 51.11
C PRO A 39 28.61 -4.43 50.33
N LYS A 40 28.78 -5.65 50.85
CA LYS A 40 28.00 -6.84 50.45
C LYS A 40 26.67 -6.83 51.20
N ALA A 41 25.55 -6.69 50.48
CA ALA A 41 24.28 -7.36 50.81
C ALA A 41 23.25 -7.17 49.68
N GLY A 42 22.83 -8.28 49.07
CA GLY A 42 21.50 -8.39 48.46
C GLY A 42 21.31 -8.01 46.99
N LEU A 43 22.23 -8.35 46.07
CA LEU A 43 21.86 -8.43 44.65
C LEU A 43 20.99 -9.66 44.44
N GLY A 44 19.67 -9.47 44.52
CA GLY A 44 18.73 -10.41 43.96
C GLY A 44 19.09 -10.61 42.49
N SER A 45 19.42 -11.85 42.12
CA SER A 45 19.55 -12.22 40.72
C SER A 45 18.18 -12.03 40.06
N GLU A 46 17.95 -10.89 39.40
CA GLU A 46 16.87 -10.81 38.42
C GLU A 46 17.20 -11.85 37.33
N LYS A 47 16.53 -13.00 37.43
CA LYS A 47 16.53 -13.99 36.36
C LYS A 47 16.15 -13.26 35.06
N PRO A 48 16.84 -13.50 33.93
CA PRO A 48 16.43 -12.90 32.67
C PRO A 48 14.96 -13.26 32.44
N THR A 49 14.10 -12.25 32.40
CA THR A 49 12.65 -12.42 32.24
C THR A 49 12.45 -13.17 30.94
N LYS A 50 12.04 -14.44 31.04
CA LYS A 50 11.79 -15.28 29.87
C LYS A 50 10.72 -14.56 29.05
N LEU A 51 11.08 -14.15 27.83
CA LEU A 51 10.19 -13.36 26.99
C LEU A 51 8.96 -14.21 26.64
N GLU A 52 7.84 -13.95 27.31
CA GLU A 52 6.59 -14.66 27.05
C GLU A 52 6.00 -14.16 25.73
N LEU A 53 5.78 -15.11 24.83
CA LEU A 53 5.20 -14.84 23.52
C LEU A 53 3.69 -14.80 23.64
N ARG A 54 3.10 -13.85 22.92
CA ARG A 54 1.64 -13.74 22.78
C ARG A 54 1.12 -14.88 21.91
N ASP A 55 -0.14 -15.27 22.08
CA ASP A 55 -0.70 -16.42 21.37
C ASP A 55 -0.58 -16.31 19.84
N TYR A 56 -0.91 -15.14 19.28
CA TYR A 56 -0.77 -14.92 17.84
C TYR A 56 0.70 -14.98 17.35
N GLN A 57 1.67 -14.64 18.22
CA GLN A 57 3.09 -14.76 17.89
C GLN A 57 3.51 -16.22 17.85
N LEU A 58 3.02 -17.03 18.79
CA LEU A 58 3.22 -18.48 18.80
C LEU A 58 2.57 -19.13 17.57
N ASP A 59 1.35 -18.77 17.23
CA ASP A 59 0.63 -19.33 16.09
C ASP A 59 1.26 -18.93 14.76
N CYS A 60 1.76 -17.70 14.66
CA CYS A 60 2.58 -17.27 13.53
C CYS A 60 3.83 -18.14 13.39
N ILE A 61 4.59 -18.35 14.48
CA ILE A 61 5.80 -19.17 14.48
C ILE A 61 5.49 -20.61 14.08
N LYS A 62 4.43 -21.20 14.65
CA LYS A 62 3.96 -22.55 14.31
C LYS A 62 3.60 -22.66 12.83
N SER A 63 2.93 -21.66 12.27
CA SER A 63 2.52 -21.65 10.86
C SER A 63 3.72 -21.61 9.92
N VAL A 64 4.73 -20.80 10.22
CA VAL A 64 6.01 -20.78 9.49
C VAL A 64 6.69 -22.14 9.57
N VAL A 65 6.87 -22.70 10.77
CA VAL A 65 7.52 -24.01 10.97
C VAL A 65 6.75 -25.15 10.30
N LYS A 66 5.41 -25.10 10.28
CA LYS A 66 4.58 -26.09 9.59
C LYS A 66 4.80 -26.01 8.08
N SER A 67 4.87 -24.80 7.51
CA SER A 67 5.10 -24.66 6.07
C SER A 67 6.51 -25.10 5.65
N THR A 68 7.52 -24.84 6.47
CA THR A 68 8.90 -25.32 6.19
C THR A 68 9.00 -26.84 6.21
N LYS A 69 8.27 -27.52 7.10
CA LYS A 69 8.16 -28.99 7.11
C LYS A 69 7.51 -29.56 5.85
N ARG A 70 6.65 -28.79 5.17
CA ARG A 70 6.10 -29.15 3.84
C ARG A 70 7.08 -28.89 2.69
N GLY A 71 8.28 -28.37 2.98
CA GLY A 71 9.30 -28.08 1.97
C GLY A 71 9.18 -26.69 1.34
N VAL A 72 8.30 -25.82 1.82
CA VAL A 72 8.20 -24.43 1.31
C VAL A 72 9.41 -23.62 1.79
N LYS A 73 10.10 -22.98 0.85
CA LYS A 73 11.37 -22.26 1.09
C LYS A 73 11.24 -20.75 1.09
N ARG A 74 10.15 -20.17 0.58
CA ARG A 74 9.97 -18.72 0.50
C ARG A 74 8.61 -18.34 1.08
N VAL A 75 8.63 -17.92 2.33
CA VAL A 75 7.44 -17.78 3.17
C VAL A 75 7.20 -16.30 3.50
N GLY A 76 5.96 -15.87 3.40
CA GLY A 76 5.50 -14.54 3.78
C GLY A 76 4.68 -14.56 5.08
N VAL A 77 4.92 -13.57 5.93
CA VAL A 77 4.14 -13.30 7.14
C VAL A 77 3.63 -11.86 7.09
N SER A 78 2.31 -11.71 7.14
CA SER A 78 1.63 -10.41 7.08
C SER A 78 1.09 -10.06 8.45
N LEU A 79 1.66 -9.07 9.11
CA LEU A 79 1.29 -8.69 10.47
C LEU A 79 1.25 -7.17 10.64
N ALA A 80 0.17 -6.65 11.19
CA ALA A 80 -0.01 -5.22 11.42
C ALA A 80 1.21 -4.55 12.09
N THR A 81 1.43 -3.28 11.77
CA THR A 81 2.45 -2.47 12.45
C THR A 81 2.14 -2.39 13.95
N GLY A 82 3.17 -2.53 14.80
CA GLY A 82 3.00 -2.58 16.25
C GLY A 82 2.78 -3.99 16.83
N SER A 83 2.65 -5.02 15.98
CA SER A 83 2.47 -6.44 16.38
C SER A 83 3.70 -7.12 17.01
N GLY A 84 4.83 -6.42 17.14
CA GLY A 84 6.07 -7.04 17.62
C GLY A 84 6.74 -7.98 16.61
N LYS A 85 6.71 -7.65 15.31
CA LYS A 85 7.37 -8.41 14.22
C LYS A 85 8.81 -8.83 14.57
N THR A 86 9.59 -7.92 15.18
CA THR A 86 10.96 -8.19 15.62
C THR A 86 11.08 -9.35 16.59
N VAL A 87 10.16 -9.44 17.55
CA VAL A 87 10.12 -10.56 18.51
C VAL A 87 9.87 -11.88 17.79
N ILE A 88 8.90 -11.92 16.88
CA ILE A 88 8.52 -13.12 16.12
C ILE A 88 9.72 -13.63 15.33
N PHE A 89 10.37 -12.77 14.54
CA PHE A 89 11.46 -13.23 13.72
C PHE A 89 12.70 -13.61 14.53
N THR A 90 13.00 -12.92 15.64
CA THR A 90 14.11 -13.31 16.50
C THR A 90 13.88 -14.72 17.04
N GLN A 91 12.65 -15.06 17.46
CA GLN A 91 12.32 -16.40 17.94
C GLN A 91 12.34 -17.47 16.85
N LEU A 92 12.01 -17.10 15.60
CA LEU A 92 12.12 -18.02 14.46
C LEU A 92 13.55 -18.56 14.28
N ILE A 93 14.59 -17.76 14.54
CA ILE A 93 16.01 -18.16 14.36
C ILE A 93 16.32 -19.48 15.08
N GLY A 94 15.82 -19.64 16.31
CA GLY A 94 16.01 -20.85 17.11
C GLY A 94 15.08 -22.01 16.76
N LYS A 95 13.99 -21.76 16.03
CA LYS A 95 13.01 -22.79 15.62
C LYS A 95 13.28 -23.39 14.25
N ILE A 96 14.06 -22.70 13.41
CA ILE A 96 14.48 -23.20 12.10
C ILE A 96 15.70 -24.11 12.27
N GLN A 97 15.58 -25.33 11.78
CA GLN A 97 16.64 -26.33 11.81
C GLN A 97 17.80 -25.94 10.90
N ASP A 98 18.99 -26.37 11.28
CA ASP A 98 20.18 -26.24 10.44
C ASP A 98 20.00 -27.09 9.19
N ARG A 99 20.66 -26.68 8.10
CA ARG A 99 20.55 -27.39 6.84
C ARG A 99 21.40 -28.66 6.85
N PRO A 100 21.03 -29.70 6.08
CA PRO A 100 21.79 -30.95 6.02
C PRO A 100 23.25 -30.78 5.59
N ASN A 101 23.56 -29.73 4.84
CA ASN A 101 24.91 -29.38 4.41
C ASN A 101 25.72 -28.56 5.45
N GLY A 102 25.26 -28.50 6.71
CA GLY A 102 25.95 -27.77 7.79
C GLY A 102 25.65 -26.27 7.87
N GLY A 103 24.76 -25.75 7.03
CA GLY A 103 24.38 -24.33 7.08
C GLY A 103 23.55 -24.00 8.32
N SER A 104 24.10 -23.20 9.24
CA SER A 104 23.47 -22.83 10.53
C SER A 104 23.29 -21.32 10.72
N ARG A 105 23.93 -20.49 9.89
CA ARG A 105 23.94 -19.03 10.02
C ARG A 105 22.63 -18.38 9.58
N THR A 106 22.37 -17.19 10.11
CA THR A 106 21.18 -16.39 9.78
C THR A 106 21.56 -15.00 9.29
N LEU A 107 20.92 -14.56 8.21
CA LEU A 107 21.00 -13.19 7.71
C LEU A 107 19.66 -12.49 7.95
N ILE A 108 19.68 -11.30 8.56
CA ILE A 108 18.51 -10.45 8.72
C ILE A 108 18.70 -9.19 7.88
N LEU A 109 17.81 -8.96 6.92
CA LEU A 109 17.81 -7.82 6.04
C LEU A 109 16.78 -6.80 6.50
N ALA A 110 17.22 -5.56 6.65
CA ALA A 110 16.34 -4.41 6.86
C ALA A 110 16.79 -3.24 5.98
N HIS A 111 15.90 -2.29 5.71
CA HIS A 111 16.19 -1.18 4.81
C HIS A 111 16.51 0.15 5.53
N ARG A 112 16.25 0.23 6.84
CA ARG A 112 16.56 1.40 7.70
C ARG A 112 17.57 1.04 8.77
N ARG A 113 18.38 2.02 9.14
CA ARG A 113 19.38 1.90 10.22
C ARG A 113 18.73 1.54 11.54
N GLU A 114 17.62 2.19 11.88
CA GLU A 114 16.89 2.02 13.13
C GLU A 114 16.37 0.57 13.27
N LEU A 115 15.88 -0.02 12.18
CA LEU A 115 15.44 -1.41 12.14
C LEU A 115 16.62 -2.39 12.32
N VAL A 116 17.77 -2.12 11.69
CA VAL A 116 19.00 -2.90 11.89
C VAL A 116 19.45 -2.85 13.35
N GLU A 117 19.52 -1.65 13.95
CA GLU A 117 19.93 -1.47 15.35
C GLU A 117 18.95 -2.16 16.32
N GLN A 118 17.64 -2.04 16.07
CA GLN A 118 16.61 -2.71 16.85
C GLN A 118 16.74 -4.24 16.75
N ALA A 119 16.83 -4.79 15.54
CA ALA A 119 16.98 -6.23 15.33
C ALA A 119 18.26 -6.77 16.01
N ALA A 120 19.37 -6.04 15.91
CA ALA A 120 20.62 -6.42 16.58
C ALA A 120 20.49 -6.44 18.11
N LYS A 121 19.81 -5.44 18.71
CA LYS A 121 19.53 -5.42 20.15
C LYS A 121 18.71 -6.63 20.58
N HIS A 122 17.64 -6.96 19.85
CA HIS A 122 16.81 -8.12 20.15
C HIS A 122 17.59 -9.44 20.02
N CYS A 123 18.41 -9.59 18.97
CA CYS A 123 19.21 -10.80 18.79
C CYS A 123 20.26 -10.96 19.90
N ARG A 124 20.94 -9.89 20.33
CA ARG A 124 21.92 -9.93 21.43
C ARG A 124 21.30 -10.36 22.76
N LEU A 125 20.08 -9.90 23.03
CA LEU A 125 19.35 -10.31 24.24
C LEU A 125 18.85 -11.75 24.17
N ALA A 126 18.41 -12.20 22.99
CA ALA A 126 17.85 -13.54 22.81
C ALA A 126 18.92 -14.64 22.65
N TYR A 127 20.12 -14.28 22.20
CA TYR A 127 21.21 -15.21 21.88
C TYR A 127 22.57 -14.69 22.41
N PRO A 128 22.75 -14.56 23.74
CA PRO A 128 23.99 -14.01 24.32
C PRO A 128 25.24 -14.84 24.01
N GLU A 129 25.07 -16.13 23.72
CA GLU A 129 26.16 -17.06 23.37
C GLU A 129 26.50 -17.11 21.87
N LYS A 130 25.74 -16.40 21.02
CA LYS A 130 25.99 -16.36 19.57
C LYS A 130 26.77 -15.11 19.17
N SER A 131 27.62 -15.27 18.18
CA SER A 131 28.30 -14.13 17.52
C SER A 131 27.30 -13.35 16.66
N ILE A 132 27.28 -12.01 16.81
CA ILE A 132 26.33 -11.12 16.14
C ILE A 132 27.05 -9.94 15.52
N ASP A 133 27.01 -9.86 14.19
CA ASP A 133 27.61 -8.78 13.41
C ASP A 133 26.55 -7.86 12.78
N ILE A 134 26.98 -6.61 12.49
CA ILE A 134 26.19 -5.61 11.78
C ILE A 134 26.91 -5.17 10.50
N GLU A 135 26.22 -5.25 9.37
CA GLU A 135 26.69 -4.77 8.05
C GLU A 135 25.91 -3.50 7.66
N MET A 136 26.47 -2.33 7.95
CA MET A 136 25.77 -1.05 7.76
C MET A 136 26.72 0.15 7.67
N GLY A 137 26.71 0.85 6.54
CA GLY A 137 27.52 2.05 6.31
C GLY A 137 29.01 1.75 6.47
N SER A 138 29.67 2.44 7.41
CA SER A 138 31.07 2.18 7.76
C SER A 138 31.29 0.88 8.55
N LEU A 139 30.24 0.31 9.16
CA LEU A 139 30.32 -0.98 9.84
C LEU A 139 30.34 -2.11 8.80
N SER A 140 31.35 -2.97 8.88
CA SER A 140 31.49 -4.17 8.06
C SER A 140 31.50 -5.39 8.96
N ALA A 141 30.65 -6.37 8.64
CA ALA A 141 30.63 -7.65 9.34
C ALA A 141 31.83 -8.52 8.94
N SER A 142 32.12 -9.55 9.72
CA SER A 142 33.15 -10.57 9.41
C SER A 142 32.75 -11.49 8.25
N GLY A 143 31.44 -11.72 8.06
CA GLY A 143 30.91 -12.79 7.18
C GLY A 143 30.84 -14.17 7.85
N ALA A 144 31.39 -14.32 9.06
CA ALA A 144 31.48 -15.58 9.78
C ALA A 144 30.53 -15.72 10.99
N ALA A 145 29.91 -14.61 11.43
CA ALA A 145 29.03 -14.59 12.59
C ALA A 145 27.79 -15.49 12.42
N ASP A 146 27.30 -16.03 13.55
CA ASP A 146 26.10 -16.88 13.61
C ASP A 146 24.85 -16.12 13.13
N ILE A 147 24.75 -14.85 13.48
CA ILE A 147 23.68 -13.94 13.05
C ILE A 147 24.30 -12.67 12.50
N THR A 148 24.01 -12.35 11.25
CA THR A 148 24.37 -11.07 10.64
C THR A 148 23.11 -10.24 10.42
N ILE A 149 23.09 -9.00 10.90
CA ILE A 149 22.04 -8.03 10.58
C ILE A 149 22.61 -7.02 9.58
N ALA A 150 22.01 -6.93 8.41
CA ALA A 150 22.51 -6.14 7.31
C ALA A 150 21.49 -5.16 6.78
N SER A 151 21.95 -3.94 6.51
CA SER A 151 21.21 -3.02 5.65
C SER A 151 21.36 -3.43 4.18
N VAL A 152 20.25 -3.48 3.44
CA VAL A 152 20.27 -3.93 2.04
C VAL A 152 21.20 -3.09 1.17
N GLN A 153 21.25 -1.77 1.38
CA GLN A 153 22.16 -0.90 0.63
C GLN A 153 23.63 -1.19 0.91
N SER A 154 24.00 -1.56 2.15
CA SER A 154 25.40 -1.80 2.50
C SER A 154 25.87 -3.17 2.05
N ILE A 155 25.05 -4.22 2.18
CA ILE A 155 25.45 -5.57 1.80
C ILE A 155 25.69 -5.70 0.29
N ILE A 156 24.93 -4.98 -0.55
CA ILE A 156 25.13 -4.96 -2.01
C ILE A 156 26.21 -3.97 -2.48
N SER A 157 26.81 -3.21 -1.54
CA SER A 157 27.82 -2.21 -1.88
C SER A 157 29.14 -2.90 -2.18
N LYS A 158 29.69 -2.60 -3.37
CA LYS A 158 30.95 -3.21 -3.86
C LYS A 158 30.83 -4.75 -3.81
N ASP A 159 31.81 -5.38 -3.18
CA ASP A 159 31.98 -6.83 -3.11
C ASP A 159 31.64 -7.36 -1.70
N ARG A 160 30.98 -6.55 -0.86
CA ARG A 160 30.65 -6.92 0.52
C ARG A 160 29.77 -8.17 0.62
N ILE A 161 28.96 -8.45 -0.40
CA ILE A 161 28.11 -9.65 -0.43
C ILE A 161 28.93 -10.93 -0.64
N GLU A 162 30.10 -10.85 -1.26
CA GLU A 162 30.88 -12.02 -1.71
C GLU A 162 31.46 -12.82 -0.55
N LYS A 163 31.71 -12.18 0.61
CA LYS A 163 32.18 -12.86 1.83
C LYS A 163 31.13 -13.76 2.49
N TYR A 164 29.86 -13.69 2.06
CA TYR A 164 28.79 -14.50 2.63
C TYR A 164 28.54 -15.74 1.76
N ASP A 165 29.09 -16.89 2.14
CA ASP A 165 28.81 -18.16 1.46
C ASP A 165 27.33 -18.58 1.66
N PRO A 166 26.51 -18.69 0.60
CA PRO A 166 25.11 -19.12 0.70
C PRO A 166 24.89 -20.49 1.33
N SER A 167 25.87 -21.40 1.23
CA SER A 167 25.75 -22.76 1.75
C SER A 167 25.74 -22.80 3.28
N SER A 168 26.40 -21.81 3.90
CA SER A 168 26.52 -21.62 5.35
C SER A 168 25.25 -21.09 6.03
N PHE A 169 24.26 -20.61 5.27
CA PHE A 169 23.04 -20.00 5.82
C PHE A 169 21.87 -20.97 5.82
N LYS A 170 21.16 -21.04 6.95
CA LYS A 170 19.84 -21.71 7.05
C LYS A 170 18.67 -20.79 6.79
N LEU A 171 18.83 -19.50 7.10
CA LEU A 171 17.72 -18.56 7.14
C LEU A 171 18.14 -17.17 6.64
N VAL A 172 17.34 -16.62 5.75
CA VAL A 172 17.35 -15.21 5.33
C VAL A 172 16.01 -14.60 5.75
N LEU A 173 16.04 -13.72 6.74
CA LEU A 173 14.88 -12.95 7.20
C LEU A 173 14.87 -11.59 6.53
N VAL A 174 13.71 -11.16 6.04
CA VAL A 174 13.52 -9.83 5.46
C VAL A 174 12.45 -9.09 6.24
N ASP A 175 12.81 -8.00 6.90
CA ASP A 175 11.86 -7.08 7.50
C ASP A 175 11.36 -6.06 6.46
N GLU A 176 10.11 -5.62 6.59
CA GLU A 176 9.41 -4.81 5.61
C GLU A 176 9.51 -5.40 4.18
N ALA A 177 9.23 -6.70 4.08
CA ALA A 177 9.34 -7.51 2.86
C ALA A 177 8.44 -7.06 1.70
N HIS A 178 7.59 -6.04 1.87
CA HIS A 178 6.94 -5.39 0.74
C HIS A 178 7.93 -4.71 -0.22
N HIS A 179 9.21 -4.55 0.16
CA HIS A 179 10.29 -4.10 -0.72
C HIS A 179 11.03 -5.21 -1.46
N ILE A 180 10.74 -6.48 -1.18
CA ILE A 180 11.58 -7.64 -1.57
C ILE A 180 11.77 -7.82 -3.10
N VAL A 181 10.87 -7.25 -3.89
CA VAL A 181 10.91 -7.30 -5.37
C VAL A 181 11.75 -6.16 -5.98
N SER A 182 12.37 -5.30 -5.17
CA SER A 182 13.25 -4.24 -5.70
C SER A 182 14.57 -4.84 -6.23
N PRO A 183 15.24 -4.20 -7.22
CA PRO A 183 16.50 -4.71 -7.78
C PRO A 183 17.57 -4.98 -6.72
N SER A 184 17.65 -4.14 -5.69
CA SER A 184 18.57 -4.29 -4.56
C SER A 184 18.30 -5.56 -3.76
N TYR A 185 17.04 -5.84 -3.42
CA TYR A 185 16.69 -7.07 -2.72
C TYR A 185 16.88 -8.30 -3.60
N LEU A 186 16.45 -8.24 -4.87
CA LEU A 186 16.60 -9.34 -5.82
C LEU A 186 18.07 -9.73 -6.03
N ARG A 187 19.00 -8.78 -6.03
CA ARG A 187 20.44 -9.06 -6.07
C ARG A 187 20.90 -9.88 -4.86
N VAL A 188 20.44 -9.53 -3.66
CA VAL A 188 20.74 -10.31 -2.45
C VAL A 188 20.11 -11.70 -2.53
N LEU A 189 18.84 -11.79 -2.91
CA LEU A 189 18.15 -13.07 -3.02
C LEU A 189 18.80 -13.99 -4.06
N SER A 190 19.22 -13.44 -5.20
CA SER A 190 19.92 -14.18 -6.25
C SER A 190 21.24 -14.78 -5.72
N HIS A 191 22.02 -14.01 -4.96
CA HIS A 191 23.24 -14.50 -4.29
C HIS A 191 22.96 -15.72 -3.40
N PHE A 192 21.87 -15.70 -2.64
CA PHE A 192 21.47 -16.81 -1.77
C PHE A 192 20.66 -17.92 -2.47
N GLY A 193 20.50 -17.85 -3.80
CA GLY A 193 19.71 -18.83 -4.57
C GLY A 193 18.21 -18.82 -4.27
N LEU A 194 17.67 -17.67 -3.86
CA LEU A 194 16.28 -17.43 -3.47
C LEU A 194 15.45 -16.73 -4.57
N ASP A 195 16.08 -16.40 -5.69
CA ASP A 195 15.45 -15.86 -6.89
C ASP A 195 14.50 -16.87 -7.57
N GLN A 196 14.70 -18.16 -7.32
CA GLN A 196 13.89 -19.26 -7.84
C GLN A 196 13.63 -20.32 -6.76
N LYS A 197 12.65 -21.20 -7.00
CA LYS A 197 12.38 -22.34 -6.11
C LYS A 197 13.51 -23.36 -6.21
N ARG A 198 14.31 -23.48 -5.14
CA ARG A 198 15.39 -24.47 -5.03
C ARG A 198 15.22 -25.24 -3.72
N HIS A 199 15.33 -26.57 -3.75
CA HIS A 199 15.19 -27.38 -2.54
C HIS A 199 16.37 -27.20 -1.56
N ASN A 200 17.57 -26.96 -2.12
CA ASN A 200 18.80 -26.73 -1.35
C ASN A 200 19.15 -25.24 -1.19
N SER A 201 18.16 -24.35 -1.10
CA SER A 201 18.38 -22.96 -0.68
C SER A 201 18.14 -22.79 0.83
N PRO A 202 18.67 -21.71 1.46
CA PRO A 202 18.21 -21.28 2.77
C PRO A 202 16.69 -21.04 2.75
N LEU A 203 16.09 -21.05 3.94
CA LEU A 203 14.72 -20.58 4.10
C LEU A 203 14.69 -19.05 3.97
N LEU A 204 13.79 -18.51 3.16
CA LEU A 204 13.44 -17.10 3.13
C LEU A 204 12.15 -16.88 3.91
N VAL A 205 12.19 -15.97 4.88
CA VAL A 205 10.98 -15.50 5.57
C VAL A 205 10.90 -13.98 5.43
N GLY A 206 9.91 -13.50 4.67
CA GLY A 206 9.58 -12.09 4.57
C GLY A 206 8.49 -11.72 5.57
N VAL A 207 8.70 -10.68 6.37
CA VAL A 207 7.70 -10.14 7.30
C VAL A 207 7.35 -8.72 6.88
N SER A 208 6.06 -8.39 6.82
CA SER A 208 5.59 -7.05 6.44
C SER A 208 4.23 -6.74 7.06
N ALA A 209 3.90 -5.45 7.16
CA ALA A 209 2.53 -5.03 7.51
C ALA A 209 1.52 -5.34 6.40
N THR A 210 1.98 -5.29 5.16
CA THR A 210 1.16 -5.53 3.97
C THR A 210 2.00 -6.22 2.90
N PHE A 211 1.34 -7.04 2.07
CA PHE A 211 1.92 -7.61 0.86
C PHE A 211 1.29 -7.07 -0.43
N SER A 212 0.49 -6.01 -0.33
CA SER A 212 -0.02 -5.24 -1.46
C SER A 212 0.93 -4.08 -1.80
N ARG A 213 1.46 -4.01 -3.03
CA ARG A 213 2.14 -2.81 -3.57
C ARG A 213 1.27 -2.09 -4.61
N PHE A 214 1.54 -0.80 -4.80
CA PHE A 214 0.89 0.10 -5.77
C PHE A 214 1.33 -0.13 -7.23
N ASP A 215 2.36 -0.93 -7.46
CA ASP A 215 3.04 -1.11 -8.76
C ASP A 215 2.75 -2.46 -9.46
N GLY A 216 1.82 -3.27 -8.93
CA GLY A 216 1.37 -4.51 -9.57
C GLY A 216 2.44 -5.60 -9.70
N VAL A 217 3.65 -5.41 -9.15
CA VAL A 217 4.69 -6.43 -9.16
C VAL A 217 4.28 -7.53 -8.20
N LYS A 218 3.98 -8.72 -8.76
CA LYS A 218 3.59 -9.90 -7.99
C LYS A 218 4.66 -10.20 -6.94
N LEU A 219 4.27 -10.09 -5.68
CA LEU A 219 5.07 -10.54 -4.55
C LEU A 219 5.40 -12.05 -4.65
N GLY A 220 4.57 -12.77 -5.42
CA GLY A 220 4.75 -14.16 -5.84
C GLY A 220 6.07 -14.49 -6.57
N SER A 221 6.80 -13.49 -7.09
CA SER A 221 8.12 -13.72 -7.67
C SER A 221 9.17 -14.10 -6.60
N ALA A 222 9.04 -13.55 -5.39
CA ALA A 222 9.98 -13.73 -4.29
C ALA A 222 9.42 -14.55 -3.12
N ILE A 223 8.09 -14.56 -2.91
CA ILE A 223 7.41 -15.29 -1.83
C ILE A 223 6.45 -16.32 -2.43
N ASP A 224 6.55 -17.57 -2.01
CA ASP A 224 5.71 -18.66 -2.53
C ASP A 224 4.34 -18.73 -1.85
N GLU A 225 4.29 -18.44 -0.54
CA GLU A 225 3.09 -18.62 0.27
C GLU A 225 3.06 -17.60 1.42
N ILE A 226 1.92 -16.94 1.62
CA ILE A 226 1.65 -16.18 2.85
C ILE A 226 1.05 -17.18 3.86
N VAL A 227 1.84 -17.57 4.87
CA VAL A 227 1.46 -18.65 5.80
C VAL A 227 0.73 -18.15 7.03
N TYR A 228 0.78 -16.84 7.27
CA TYR A 228 0.12 -16.20 8.40
C TYR A 228 -0.25 -14.77 8.03
N HIS A 229 -1.48 -14.39 8.33
CA HIS A 229 -2.00 -13.05 8.14
C HIS A 229 -2.79 -12.66 9.40
N LYS A 230 -2.48 -11.47 9.95
CA LYS A 230 -3.32 -10.82 10.94
C LYS A 230 -3.28 -9.32 10.74
N ASP A 231 -4.42 -8.74 10.42
CA ASP A 231 -4.51 -7.32 10.14
C ASP A 231 -4.73 -6.50 11.42
N TYR A 232 -4.76 -5.18 11.28
CA TYR A 232 -4.89 -4.29 12.42
C TYR A 232 -6.30 -4.32 13.05
N THR A 233 -7.33 -4.69 12.29
CA THR A 233 -8.71 -4.77 12.79
C THR A 233 -8.86 -5.98 13.70
N GLU A 234 -8.34 -7.13 13.28
CA GLU A 234 -8.28 -8.36 14.10
C GLU A 234 -7.43 -8.13 15.35
N MET A 235 -6.29 -7.46 15.22
CA MET A 235 -5.40 -7.20 16.35
C MET A 235 -5.95 -6.19 17.37
N ILE A 236 -6.76 -5.22 16.94
CA ILE A 236 -7.49 -4.34 17.87
C ILE A 236 -8.59 -5.14 18.57
N SER A 237 -9.41 -5.88 17.81
CA SER A 237 -10.52 -6.70 18.37
C SER A 237 -10.03 -7.68 19.44
N ASP A 238 -8.85 -8.27 19.23
CA ASP A 238 -8.24 -9.22 20.16
C ASP A 238 -7.44 -8.54 21.29
N ASN A 239 -7.53 -7.21 21.44
CA ASN A 239 -6.82 -6.41 22.45
C ASN A 239 -5.29 -6.52 22.42
N TRP A 240 -4.70 -6.90 21.27
CA TRP A 240 -3.25 -6.93 21.09
C TRP A 240 -2.66 -5.58 20.66
N LEU A 241 -3.52 -4.69 20.16
CA LEU A 241 -3.25 -3.30 19.84
C LEU A 241 -4.23 -2.40 20.59
N SER A 242 -3.82 -1.16 20.82
CA SER A 242 -4.68 -0.13 21.42
C SER A 242 -5.77 0.28 20.42
N ASP A 243 -6.97 0.54 20.94
CA ASP A 243 -8.07 1.11 20.18
C ASP A 243 -7.67 2.39 19.44
N VAL A 244 -8.35 2.62 18.32
CA VAL A 244 -8.10 3.77 17.44
C VAL A 244 -9.39 4.53 17.19
N VAL A 245 -9.28 5.85 17.27
CA VAL A 245 -10.37 6.79 17.02
C VAL A 245 -9.94 7.75 15.92
N PHE A 246 -10.78 7.95 14.92
CA PHE A 246 -10.46 8.70 13.71
C PHE A 246 -11.26 10.01 13.63
N THR A 247 -10.57 11.10 13.33
CA THR A 247 -11.18 12.36 12.90
C THR A 247 -10.56 12.79 11.58
N THR A 248 -11.39 13.03 10.58
CA THR A 248 -10.94 13.57 9.29
C THR A 248 -11.28 15.05 9.21
N VAL A 249 -10.31 15.87 8.81
CA VAL A 249 -10.46 17.31 8.62
C VAL A 249 -10.34 17.63 7.15
N LYS A 250 -11.32 18.34 6.61
CA LYS A 250 -11.28 18.78 5.20
C LYS A 250 -10.15 19.79 5.02
N SER A 251 -9.20 19.47 4.16
CA SER A 251 -8.13 20.35 3.74
C SER A 251 -8.49 21.06 2.43
N THR A 252 -8.17 22.35 2.34
CA THR A 252 -8.29 23.16 1.12
C THR A 252 -7.08 23.02 0.19
N ALA A 253 -6.07 22.23 0.58
CA ALA A 253 -4.86 22.01 -0.23
C ALA A 253 -5.20 21.45 -1.61
N ASN A 254 -4.72 22.12 -2.67
CA ASN A 254 -4.89 21.65 -4.03
C ASN A 254 -3.71 20.75 -4.44
N LEU A 255 -3.97 19.45 -4.49
CA LEU A 255 -2.97 18.46 -4.85
C LEU A 255 -3.00 18.04 -6.34
N SER A 256 -3.93 18.55 -7.16
CA SER A 256 -4.13 18.12 -8.56
C SER A 256 -2.90 18.27 -9.45
N ARG A 257 -2.03 19.23 -9.12
CA ARG A 257 -0.81 19.53 -9.87
C ARG A 257 0.45 18.90 -9.29
N VAL A 258 0.36 18.21 -8.15
CA VAL A 258 1.54 17.60 -7.49
C VAL A 258 1.89 16.30 -8.20
N ARG A 259 3.09 16.24 -8.78
CA ARG A 259 3.57 15.07 -9.52
C ARG A 259 3.83 13.88 -8.59
N SER A 260 3.68 12.68 -9.13
CA SER A 260 4.20 11.48 -8.48
C SER A 260 5.74 11.45 -8.58
N GLY A 261 6.40 11.10 -7.49
CA GLY A 261 7.83 10.80 -7.43
C GLY A 261 8.15 9.35 -7.83
N ASN A 262 9.43 9.01 -7.71
CA ASN A 262 9.99 7.74 -8.20
C ASN A 262 9.49 6.49 -7.45
N THR A 263 8.92 6.67 -6.25
CA THR A 263 8.42 5.58 -5.39
C THR A 263 6.92 5.32 -5.56
N GLY A 264 6.25 6.02 -6.49
CA GLY A 264 4.80 5.96 -6.68
C GLY A 264 3.98 6.86 -5.74
N ASP A 265 4.61 7.44 -4.71
CA ASP A 265 4.01 8.50 -3.88
C ASP A 265 4.27 9.89 -4.48
N PHE A 266 3.77 10.98 -3.87
CA PHE A 266 4.03 12.35 -4.33
C PHE A 266 5.51 12.75 -4.29
N SER A 267 5.91 13.66 -5.18
CA SER A 267 7.20 14.35 -5.11
C SER A 267 7.25 15.22 -3.85
N THR A 268 8.20 14.94 -2.95
CA THR A 268 8.28 15.57 -1.62
C THR A 268 8.32 17.09 -1.68
N GLY A 269 9.14 17.68 -2.55
CA GLY A 269 9.28 19.13 -2.65
C GLY A 269 8.05 19.84 -3.21
N GLU A 270 7.37 19.23 -4.20
CA GLU A 270 6.11 19.77 -4.73
C GLU A 270 4.98 19.63 -3.71
N LEU A 271 4.91 18.49 -3.01
CA LEU A 271 3.94 18.27 -1.95
C LEU A 271 4.12 19.30 -0.82
N SER A 272 5.36 19.54 -0.39
CA SER A 272 5.65 20.51 0.67
C SER A 272 5.14 21.91 0.31
N ARG A 273 5.40 22.39 -0.92
CA ARG A 273 4.87 23.68 -1.38
C ARG A 273 3.34 23.77 -1.38
N ALA A 274 2.65 22.64 -1.60
CA ALA A 274 1.20 22.61 -1.67
C ALA A 274 0.54 22.57 -0.28
N VAL A 275 1.23 22.04 0.74
CA VAL A 275 0.64 21.83 2.08
C VAL A 275 1.27 22.69 3.19
N ASN A 276 2.53 23.09 3.04
CA ASN A 276 3.25 23.91 4.01
C ASN A 276 2.98 25.40 3.75
N THR A 277 1.75 25.83 4.00
CA THR A 277 1.35 27.24 3.98
C THR A 277 0.91 27.66 5.38
N ASP A 278 1.08 28.93 5.73
CA ASP A 278 0.69 29.44 7.05
C ASP A 278 -0.79 29.18 7.36
N GLU A 279 -1.66 29.30 6.36
CA GLU A 279 -3.09 29.00 6.48
C GLU A 279 -3.34 27.52 6.84
N LEU A 280 -2.75 26.59 6.08
CA LEU A 280 -2.94 25.15 6.29
C LEU A 280 -2.28 24.67 7.59
N ASN A 281 -1.12 25.23 7.94
CA ASN A 281 -0.44 24.95 9.20
C ASN A 281 -1.29 25.42 10.39
N ASN A 282 -1.86 26.62 10.31
CA ASN A 282 -2.78 27.14 11.33
C ASN A 282 -4.05 26.28 11.44
N ILE A 283 -4.65 25.88 10.31
CA ILE A 283 -5.80 24.95 10.31
C ILE A 283 -5.42 23.63 10.98
N THR A 284 -4.21 23.12 10.71
CA THR A 284 -3.71 21.87 11.28
C THR A 284 -3.63 21.95 12.82
N VAL A 285 -2.96 22.98 13.34
CA VAL A 285 -2.81 23.18 14.79
C VAL A 285 -4.15 23.45 15.46
N ARG A 286 -5.00 24.33 14.91
CA ARG A 286 -6.33 24.63 15.47
C ARG A 286 -7.25 23.41 15.48
N SER A 287 -7.19 22.58 14.44
CA SER A 287 -7.97 21.33 14.39
C SER A 287 -7.50 20.33 15.43
N TRP A 288 -6.18 20.20 15.63
CA TRP A 288 -5.61 19.41 16.71
C TRP A 288 -6.04 19.96 18.08
N MET A 289 -5.98 21.27 18.31
CA MET A 289 -6.43 21.89 19.56
C MET A 289 -7.90 21.56 19.86
N ALA A 290 -8.77 21.72 18.86
CA ALA A 290 -10.20 21.47 19.01
C ALA A 290 -10.54 20.00 19.30
N LYS A 291 -9.76 19.06 18.77
CA LYS A 291 -10.11 17.63 18.80
C LYS A 291 -9.29 16.80 19.77
N ALA A 292 -8.06 17.22 20.07
CA ALA A 292 -7.04 16.42 20.74
C ALA A 292 -6.15 17.19 21.74
N ALA A 293 -6.45 18.43 22.13
CA ALA A 293 -5.64 19.19 23.11
C ALA A 293 -5.42 18.47 24.45
N GLY A 294 -6.35 17.60 24.86
CA GLY A 294 -6.22 16.79 26.09
C GLY A 294 -5.29 15.57 25.98
N ARG A 295 -4.68 15.35 24.81
CA ARG A 295 -3.74 14.24 24.55
C ARG A 295 -2.35 14.60 25.04
N LYS A 296 -1.65 13.63 25.63
CA LYS A 296 -0.35 13.86 26.30
C LYS A 296 0.84 13.67 25.38
N SER A 297 0.69 12.93 24.28
CA SER A 297 1.80 12.53 23.42
C SER A 297 1.34 12.44 21.98
N THR A 298 1.39 13.58 21.30
CA THR A 298 1.05 13.76 19.89
C THR A 298 2.28 13.60 19.00
N LEU A 299 2.21 12.68 18.05
CA LEU A 299 3.21 12.54 16.98
C LEU A 299 2.68 13.12 15.67
N VAL A 300 3.42 14.06 15.08
CA VAL A 300 3.06 14.72 13.81
C VAL A 300 3.97 14.25 12.70
N PHE A 301 3.38 13.78 11.59
CA PHE A 301 4.11 13.40 10.38
C PHE A 301 4.07 14.53 9.35
N CYS A 302 5.22 15.17 9.13
CA CYS A 302 5.39 16.25 8.16
C CYS A 302 5.95 15.73 6.82
N VAL A 303 5.91 16.60 5.80
CA VAL A 303 6.36 16.26 4.44
C VAL A 303 7.89 16.27 4.34
N ASP A 304 8.53 17.36 4.75
CA ASP A 304 9.97 17.60 4.70
C ASP A 304 10.45 18.48 5.87
N LEU A 305 11.75 18.84 5.86
CA LEU A 305 12.37 19.65 6.91
C LEU A 305 11.75 21.05 7.04
N ALA A 306 11.39 21.68 5.91
CA ALA A 306 10.76 22.99 5.92
C ALA A 306 9.38 22.92 6.60
N HIS A 307 8.58 21.92 6.27
CA HIS A 307 7.27 21.71 6.89
C HIS A 307 7.38 21.35 8.38
N VAL A 308 8.41 20.58 8.78
CA VAL A 308 8.70 20.34 10.20
C VAL A 308 8.96 21.66 10.94
N ALA A 309 9.82 22.53 10.41
CA ALA A 309 10.12 23.81 11.03
C ALA A 309 8.86 24.69 11.16
N SER A 310 8.15 24.91 10.05
CA SER A 310 6.95 25.76 10.02
C SER A 310 5.84 25.27 10.96
N LEU A 311 5.53 23.96 10.99
CA LEU A 311 4.53 23.44 11.93
C LEU A 311 5.01 23.50 13.38
N THR A 312 6.30 23.25 13.65
CA THR A 312 6.85 23.36 15.01
C THR A 312 6.67 24.78 15.54
N ASP A 313 6.98 25.78 14.72
CA ASP A 313 6.81 27.18 15.07
C ASP A 313 5.33 27.55 15.22
N THR A 314 4.45 27.02 14.36
CA THR A 314 3.00 27.24 14.48
C THR A 314 2.47 26.67 15.80
N PHE A 315 2.85 25.46 16.21
CA PHE A 315 2.46 24.92 17.52
C PHE A 315 2.93 25.80 18.68
N ARG A 316 4.17 26.32 18.61
CA ARG A 316 4.74 27.21 19.63
C ARG A 316 4.04 28.56 19.68
N GLN A 317 3.67 29.12 18.54
CA GLN A 317 2.87 30.37 18.45
C GLN A 317 1.49 30.21 19.12
N HIS A 318 0.90 29.01 19.05
CA HIS A 318 -0.33 28.66 19.76
C HIS A 318 -0.10 28.24 21.23
N GLY A 319 1.12 28.37 21.76
CA GLY A 319 1.44 28.18 23.18
C GLY A 319 1.78 26.74 23.60
N PHE A 320 2.06 25.83 22.68
CA PHE A 320 2.39 24.44 23.00
C PHE A 320 3.90 24.16 22.89
N ASP A 321 4.47 23.42 23.85
CA ASP A 321 5.83 22.89 23.72
C ASP A 321 5.85 21.80 22.63
N ALA A 322 6.34 22.21 21.46
CA ALA A 322 6.56 21.36 20.31
C ALA A 322 8.06 21.27 20.01
N ARG A 323 8.52 20.04 19.77
CA ARG A 323 9.91 19.73 19.40
C ARG A 323 9.92 18.84 18.18
N CYS A 324 11.05 18.76 17.49
CA CYS A 324 11.17 17.96 16.29
C CYS A 324 12.41 17.06 16.29
N VAL A 325 12.33 15.96 15.54
CA VAL A 325 13.48 15.11 15.23
C VAL A 325 13.53 14.89 13.72
N THR A 326 14.70 15.12 13.16
CA THR A 326 15.00 14.98 11.73
C THR A 326 16.17 14.02 11.52
N GLY A 327 16.47 13.72 10.26
CA GLY A 327 17.63 12.90 9.90
C GLY A 327 18.95 13.47 10.42
N ASP A 328 19.04 14.81 10.49
CA ASP A 328 20.23 15.55 10.89
C ASP A 328 20.38 15.71 12.41
N THR A 329 19.34 15.41 13.20
CA THR A 329 19.42 15.48 14.67
C THR A 329 20.49 14.52 15.19
N PRO A 330 21.51 15.00 15.92
CA PRO A 330 22.57 14.17 16.51
C PRO A 330 22.02 13.03 17.38
N LYS A 331 22.73 11.90 17.42
CA LYS A 331 22.26 10.68 18.12
C LYS A 331 21.98 10.91 19.62
N VAL A 332 22.83 11.66 20.29
CA VAL A 332 22.70 11.95 21.74
C VAL A 332 21.48 12.83 21.99
N GLU A 333 21.34 13.91 21.23
CA GLU A 333 20.20 14.84 21.30
C GLU A 333 18.88 14.13 20.98
N ARG A 334 18.85 13.33 19.91
CA ARG A 334 17.69 12.50 19.54
C ARG A 334 17.30 11.57 20.70
N GLY A 335 18.27 10.95 21.37
CA GLY A 335 18.04 10.12 22.54
C GLY A 335 17.34 10.88 23.66
N GLN A 336 17.84 12.06 23.99
CA GLN A 336 17.27 12.92 25.03
C GLN A 336 15.85 13.38 24.68
N ILE A 337 15.61 13.86 23.45
CA ILE A 337 14.27 14.30 23.01
C ILE A 337 13.27 13.15 23.10
N LEU A 338 13.67 11.94 22.70
CA LEU A 338 12.81 10.76 22.76
C LEU A 338 12.51 10.34 24.21
N GLU A 339 13.49 10.43 25.10
CA GLU A 339 13.29 10.14 26.53
C GLU A 339 12.38 11.18 27.19
N ASP A 340 12.59 12.46 26.90
CA ASP A 340 11.72 13.56 27.34
C ASP A 340 10.28 13.35 26.88
N PHE A 341 10.08 12.96 25.62
CA PHE A 341 8.76 12.70 25.05
C PHE A 341 8.08 11.48 25.68
N LYS A 342 8.84 10.40 25.93
CA LYS A 342 8.34 9.20 26.62
C LYS A 342 7.93 9.50 28.06
N ASN A 343 8.65 10.40 28.73
CA ASN A 343 8.36 10.86 30.07
C ASN A 343 7.27 11.95 30.13
N GLY A 344 6.69 12.34 28.98
CA GLY A 344 5.62 13.35 28.92
C GLY A 344 6.06 14.77 29.26
N ARG A 345 7.35 15.10 29.10
CA ARG A 345 7.88 16.45 29.38
C ARG A 345 7.38 17.51 28.38
N PHE A 346 6.95 17.09 27.19
CA PHE A 346 6.34 17.94 26.19
C PHE A 346 5.30 17.15 25.35
N PRO A 347 4.21 17.79 24.89
CA PRO A 347 3.09 17.09 24.29
C PRO A 347 3.21 16.80 22.79
N VAL A 348 4.03 17.54 22.03
CA VAL A 348 4.03 17.47 20.56
C VAL A 348 5.43 17.18 20.01
N LEU A 349 5.56 16.08 19.29
CA LEU A 349 6.77 15.68 18.58
C LEU A 349 6.53 15.66 17.06
N LEU A 350 7.28 16.46 16.31
CA LEU A 350 7.21 16.51 14.86
C LEU A 350 8.37 15.74 14.22
N ASN A 351 8.10 15.11 13.07
CA ASN A 351 9.14 14.42 12.30
C ASN A 351 8.84 14.42 10.80
N CYS A 352 9.87 14.21 9.98
CA CYS A 352 9.74 13.88 8.57
C CYS A 352 10.56 12.63 8.23
N GLY A 353 9.89 11.50 8.02
CA GLY A 353 10.52 10.26 7.55
C GLY A 353 11.43 9.53 8.56
N VAL A 354 11.55 10.02 9.80
CA VAL A 354 12.36 9.39 10.86
C VAL A 354 11.54 8.34 11.61
N PHE A 355 10.31 8.69 12.01
CA PHE A 355 9.48 7.82 12.87
C PHE A 355 8.42 7.04 12.11
N THR A 356 8.53 6.96 10.78
CA THR A 356 7.68 6.07 9.97
C THR A 356 7.97 4.61 10.32
N GLU A 357 9.21 4.29 10.72
CA GLU A 357 9.70 2.94 10.99
C GLU A 357 10.66 2.86 12.18
N GLY A 358 10.92 1.64 12.67
CA GLY A 358 12.02 1.32 13.59
C GLY A 358 12.03 2.00 14.96
N THR A 359 10.99 2.78 15.31
CA THR A 359 10.97 3.56 16.55
C THR A 359 9.89 3.05 17.49
N ASP A 360 10.26 2.85 18.75
CA ASP A 360 9.41 2.32 19.81
C ASP A 360 9.09 3.39 20.86
N ILE A 361 7.89 3.97 20.73
CA ILE A 361 7.34 5.04 21.59
C ILE A 361 5.88 4.66 21.90
N PRO A 362 5.65 3.76 22.89
CA PRO A 362 4.31 3.22 23.16
C PRO A 362 3.33 4.26 23.71
N ASN A 363 3.82 5.32 24.37
CA ASN A 363 3.00 6.35 25.00
C ASN A 363 2.26 7.28 24.04
N ILE A 364 2.52 7.22 22.71
CA ILE A 364 1.81 8.03 21.71
C ILE A 364 0.30 7.77 21.81
N ASP A 365 -0.48 8.80 22.09
CA ASP A 365 -1.94 8.74 22.21
C ASP A 365 -2.66 9.61 21.16
N CYS A 366 -1.91 10.32 20.32
CA CYS A 366 -2.43 11.04 19.16
C CYS A 366 -1.45 11.02 17.98
N ILE A 367 -1.97 10.88 16.76
CA ILE A 367 -1.23 11.03 15.52
C ILE A 367 -1.90 12.10 14.66
N VAL A 368 -1.09 13.03 14.16
CA VAL A 368 -1.48 14.04 13.19
C VAL A 368 -0.83 13.72 11.85
N LEU A 369 -1.65 13.42 10.85
CA LEU A 369 -1.20 13.13 9.49
C LEU A 369 -1.10 14.44 8.68
N GLY A 370 -0.02 15.19 8.91
CA GLY A 370 0.28 16.42 8.16
C GLY A 370 0.83 16.17 6.74
N ARG A 371 1.03 14.92 6.35
CA ARG A 371 1.56 14.52 5.04
C ARG A 371 0.52 13.69 4.27
N PRO A 372 -0.09 14.24 3.22
CA PRO A 372 -0.87 13.46 2.26
C PRO A 372 -0.01 12.41 1.56
N THR A 373 -0.55 11.20 1.33
CA THR A 373 0.16 10.10 0.67
C THR A 373 -0.74 9.29 -0.25
N LYS A 374 -0.17 8.74 -1.34
CA LYS A 374 -0.81 7.73 -2.19
C LYS A 374 -0.52 6.29 -1.71
N SER A 375 0.34 6.14 -0.72
CA SER A 375 0.79 4.84 -0.23
C SER A 375 -0.02 4.37 0.97
N LYS A 376 -0.83 3.33 0.76
CA LYS A 376 -1.54 2.62 1.84
C LYS A 376 -0.56 2.11 2.91
N ASN A 377 0.59 1.61 2.48
CA ASN A 377 1.60 1.06 3.38
C ASN A 377 2.16 2.15 4.31
N LEU A 378 2.51 3.31 3.75
CA LEU A 378 3.01 4.43 4.53
C LEU A 378 1.96 4.93 5.53
N LEU A 379 0.70 5.04 5.11
CA LEU A 379 -0.39 5.43 6.01
C LEU A 379 -0.57 4.46 7.18
N VAL A 380 -0.61 3.15 6.90
CA VAL A 380 -0.71 2.10 7.93
C VAL A 380 0.50 2.09 8.86
N GLN A 381 1.71 2.34 8.34
CA GLN A 381 2.92 2.45 9.17
C GLN A 381 2.87 3.66 10.11
N MET A 382 2.39 4.82 9.63
CA MET A 382 2.23 6.03 10.45
C MET A 382 1.20 5.80 11.56
N ILE A 383 -0.01 5.35 11.21
CA ILE A 383 -1.09 5.04 12.17
C ILE A 383 -0.61 4.00 13.19
N GLY A 384 0.07 2.95 12.72
CA GLY A 384 0.60 1.87 13.55
C GLY A 384 1.54 2.31 14.68
N ARG A 385 2.16 3.50 14.61
CA ARG A 385 2.98 4.04 15.71
C ARG A 385 2.15 4.32 16.96
N GLY A 386 0.90 4.70 16.76
CA GLY A 386 -0.07 4.99 17.80
C GLY A 386 -0.86 3.77 18.24
N MET A 387 -0.70 2.60 17.63
CA MET A 387 -1.50 1.41 17.98
C MET A 387 -0.88 0.55 19.10
N ARG A 388 0.30 0.92 19.60
CA ARG A 388 0.94 0.17 20.69
C ARG A 388 0.21 0.38 22.01
N LEU A 389 0.12 -0.69 22.79
CA LEU A 389 -0.40 -0.67 24.16
C LEU A 389 0.58 0.09 25.07
N HIS A 390 0.03 0.85 26.02
CA HIS A 390 0.78 1.58 27.03
C HIS A 390 -0.09 1.78 28.27
N THR A 391 0.50 1.70 29.46
CA THR A 391 -0.22 1.91 30.72
C THR A 391 -0.83 3.32 30.75
N GLY A 392 -2.12 3.40 31.10
CA GLY A 392 -2.86 4.66 31.17
C GLY A 392 -3.33 5.23 29.82
N LYS A 393 -3.02 4.58 28.70
CA LYS A 393 -3.50 4.96 27.38
C LYS A 393 -4.84 4.28 27.09
N LYS A 394 -5.89 5.09 26.85
CA LYS A 394 -7.23 4.58 26.52
C LYS A 394 -7.35 4.16 25.06
N ASN A 395 -6.94 5.03 24.15
CA ASN A 395 -6.95 4.81 22.71
C ASN A 395 -5.96 5.79 22.04
N CYS A 396 -5.70 5.61 20.75
CA CYS A 396 -5.00 6.58 19.93
C CYS A 396 -5.94 7.36 19.03
N HIS A 397 -5.85 8.70 19.06
CA HIS A 397 -6.62 9.57 18.19
C HIS A 397 -5.83 9.92 16.92
N ILE A 398 -6.32 9.50 15.76
CA ILE A 398 -5.76 9.83 14.46
C ILE A 398 -6.51 11.01 13.87
N ILE A 399 -5.79 12.08 13.55
CA ILE A 399 -6.30 13.25 12.83
C ILE A 399 -5.74 13.22 11.42
N ASP A 400 -6.64 13.06 10.44
CA ASP A 400 -6.31 12.90 9.02
C ASP A 400 -6.81 14.09 8.20
N PHE A 401 -5.91 14.81 7.54
CA PHE A 401 -6.26 15.97 6.71
C PHE A 401 -6.54 15.52 5.28
N VAL A 402 -7.83 15.37 4.96
CA VAL A 402 -8.30 14.87 3.66
C VAL A 402 -8.47 16.01 2.67
N SER A 403 -7.76 15.95 1.53
CA SER A 403 -7.87 16.91 0.43
C SER A 403 -8.70 16.35 -0.73
N SER A 404 -9.22 17.24 -1.58
CA SER A 404 -10.08 16.87 -2.72
C SER A 404 -9.40 15.90 -3.72
N LEU A 405 -10.25 15.04 -4.28
CA LEU A 405 -10.01 13.70 -4.84
C LEU A 405 -9.31 13.58 -6.20
N GLU A 406 -8.83 14.65 -6.83
CA GLU A 406 -8.30 14.51 -8.21
C GLU A 406 -7.04 13.64 -8.31
N THR A 407 -6.38 13.26 -7.19
CA THR A 407 -5.02 12.67 -7.21
C THR A 407 -4.81 11.29 -6.60
N GLY A 408 -5.86 10.55 -6.22
CA GLY A 408 -5.72 9.15 -5.78
C GLY A 408 -4.99 8.97 -4.45
N ILE A 409 -5.29 9.85 -3.49
CA ILE A 409 -4.75 9.85 -2.12
C ILE A 409 -5.39 8.71 -1.31
N VAL A 410 -4.59 8.10 -0.43
CA VAL A 410 -5.09 7.15 0.56
C VAL A 410 -5.34 7.90 1.86
N THR A 411 -6.54 7.75 2.39
CA THR A 411 -7.02 8.39 3.61
C THR A 411 -7.55 7.31 4.54
N THR A 412 -7.81 7.69 5.79
CA THR A 412 -8.33 6.79 6.80
C THR A 412 -9.63 6.10 6.34
N PRO A 413 -10.66 6.81 5.82
CA PRO A 413 -11.84 6.14 5.25
C PRO A 413 -11.52 5.12 4.16
N THR A 414 -10.57 5.38 3.26
CA THR A 414 -10.28 4.46 2.16
C THR A 414 -9.55 3.20 2.61
N LEU A 415 -8.91 3.21 3.79
CA LEU A 415 -8.42 1.97 4.43
C LEU A 415 -9.55 0.97 4.70
N PHE A 416 -10.75 1.47 4.98
CA PHE A 416 -11.97 0.71 5.24
C PHE A 416 -12.87 0.59 4.00
N GLY A 417 -12.39 0.94 2.80
CA GLY A 417 -13.20 0.90 1.57
C GLY A 417 -14.32 1.97 1.51
N LEU A 418 -14.25 2.98 2.37
CA LEU A 418 -15.19 4.09 2.41
C LEU A 418 -14.75 5.22 1.48
N ASP A 419 -15.65 6.19 1.29
CA ASP A 419 -15.36 7.36 0.47
C ASP A 419 -14.23 8.20 1.11
N PRO A 420 -13.18 8.60 0.37
CA PRO A 420 -12.09 9.40 0.92
C PRO A 420 -12.51 10.78 1.44
N ASN A 421 -13.62 11.34 0.95
CA ASN A 421 -14.18 12.60 1.43
C ASN A 421 -15.12 12.41 2.62
N LEU A 422 -15.33 11.17 3.08
CA LEU A 422 -16.17 10.91 4.24
C LEU A 422 -15.57 11.61 5.46
N LEU A 423 -16.31 12.58 5.98
CA LEU A 423 -15.95 13.24 7.22
C LEU A 423 -16.43 12.42 8.40
N VAL A 424 -15.49 11.99 9.23
CA VAL A 424 -15.73 11.29 10.48
C VAL A 424 -15.21 12.13 11.64
N ASP A 425 -15.93 12.11 12.75
CA ASP A 425 -15.52 12.75 13.99
C ASP A 425 -15.53 11.74 15.12
N ARG A 426 -14.33 11.43 15.62
CA ARG A 426 -14.10 10.46 16.69
C ARG A 426 -14.73 9.08 16.42
N ALA A 427 -14.73 8.64 15.16
CA ALA A 427 -15.24 7.33 14.80
C ALA A 427 -14.26 6.22 15.20
N ASN A 428 -14.76 5.15 15.82
CA ASN A 428 -13.93 3.96 16.13
C ASN A 428 -13.91 2.97 14.95
N VAL A 429 -13.11 1.89 15.06
CA VAL A 429 -12.97 0.88 13.99
C VAL A 429 -14.30 0.18 13.69
N ASP A 430 -15.09 -0.16 14.69
CA ASP A 430 -16.37 -0.87 14.52
C ASP A 430 -17.40 0.00 13.79
N GLU A 431 -17.45 1.29 14.10
CA GLU A 431 -18.29 2.27 13.42
C GLU A 431 -17.90 2.43 11.95
N MET A 432 -16.59 2.40 11.64
CA MET A 432 -16.08 2.43 10.27
C MET A 432 -16.45 1.16 9.50
N ILE A 433 -16.32 -0.02 10.11
CA ILE A 433 -16.74 -1.30 9.52
C ILE A 433 -18.27 -1.33 9.33
N ALA A 434 -19.04 -0.84 10.29
CA ALA A 434 -20.50 -0.75 10.19
C ALA A 434 -20.93 0.22 9.09
N ALA A 435 -20.23 1.33 8.90
CA ALA A 435 -20.44 2.24 7.78
C ALA A 435 -20.14 1.55 6.43
N GLN A 436 -19.07 0.76 6.36
CA GLN A 436 -18.71 0.00 5.16
C GLN A 436 -19.81 -1.03 4.82
N ARG A 437 -20.25 -1.82 5.81
CA ARG A 437 -21.30 -2.83 5.64
C ARG A 437 -22.62 -2.19 5.20
N ARG A 438 -23.01 -1.05 5.80
CA ARG A 438 -24.20 -0.29 5.38
C ARG A 438 -24.09 0.15 3.93
N LYS A 439 -22.97 0.76 3.54
CA LYS A 439 -22.71 1.16 2.15
C LYS A 439 -22.79 -0.05 1.19
N THR A 440 -22.15 -1.17 1.52
CA THR A 440 -22.21 -2.39 0.70
C THR A 440 -23.63 -2.96 0.61
N ALA A 441 -24.40 -2.93 1.70
CA ALA A 441 -25.79 -3.37 1.71
C ALA A 441 -26.69 -2.42 0.92
N ASP A 442 -26.46 -1.10 0.99
CA ASP A 442 -27.19 -0.10 0.22
C ASP A 442 -26.84 -0.19 -1.27
N ASP A 443 -25.58 -0.39 -1.62
CA ASP A 443 -25.12 -0.63 -2.99
C ASP A 443 -25.74 -1.92 -3.54
N LYS A 444 -25.81 -2.98 -2.71
CA LYS A 444 -26.47 -4.25 -3.05
C LYS A 444 -27.98 -4.06 -3.21
N LYS A 445 -28.65 -3.35 -2.30
CA LYS A 445 -30.08 -3.05 -2.38
C LYS A 445 -30.40 -2.17 -3.59
N LYS A 446 -29.56 -1.19 -3.92
CA LYS A 446 -29.68 -0.35 -5.12
C LYS A 446 -29.49 -1.20 -6.38
N ALA A 447 -28.51 -2.09 -6.40
CA ALA A 447 -28.31 -3.03 -7.50
C ALA A 447 -29.48 -4.02 -7.66
N GLU A 448 -30.03 -4.54 -6.55
CA GLU A 448 -31.18 -5.45 -6.54
C GLU A 448 -32.49 -4.74 -6.89
N ALA A 449 -32.71 -3.51 -6.42
CA ALA A 449 -33.86 -2.69 -6.80
C ALA A 449 -33.81 -2.32 -8.29
N ALA A 450 -32.62 -1.94 -8.80
CA ALA A 450 -32.39 -1.72 -10.22
C ALA A 450 -32.59 -2.99 -11.07
N ALA A 451 -32.31 -4.17 -10.50
CA ALA A 451 -32.54 -5.45 -11.16
C ALA A 451 -34.02 -5.90 -11.13
N ARG A 452 -34.79 -5.55 -10.10
CA ARG A 452 -36.20 -5.97 -9.91
C ARG A 452 -37.22 -5.07 -10.58
N SER A 453 -36.97 -3.76 -10.71
CA SER A 453 -38.04 -2.84 -11.10
C SER A 453 -38.36 -2.84 -12.60
N GLY A 454 -37.49 -3.35 -13.47
CA GLY A 454 -37.76 -3.51 -14.91
C GLY A 454 -38.10 -2.24 -15.71
N HIS A 455 -38.36 -1.10 -15.05
CA HIS A 455 -38.58 0.27 -15.51
C HIS A 455 -38.06 1.25 -14.41
N PRO A 456 -37.65 2.48 -14.79
CA PRO A 456 -36.81 3.35 -13.99
C PRO A 456 -37.61 4.05 -12.88
N ALA A 457 -37.14 3.97 -11.64
CA ALA A 457 -37.71 4.73 -10.55
C ALA A 457 -37.32 6.21 -10.69
N ALA A 458 -38.32 7.07 -10.89
CA ALA A 458 -38.20 8.49 -10.65
C ALA A 458 -38.04 8.75 -9.14
N THR A 459 -36.96 9.42 -8.75
CA THR A 459 -36.97 10.30 -7.57
C THR A 459 -35.92 11.40 -7.77
N ALA A 460 -36.40 12.65 -7.83
CA ALA A 460 -35.64 13.91 -7.83
C ALA A 460 -34.47 13.99 -8.83
N VAL A 461 -34.84 14.14 -10.10
CA VAL A 461 -33.99 14.71 -11.13
C VAL A 461 -33.75 16.19 -10.81
N ALA A 462 -32.55 16.54 -10.36
CA ALA A 462 -31.93 17.75 -10.86
C ALA A 462 -31.78 17.52 -12.36
N PHE A 463 -32.56 18.28 -13.17
CA PHE A 463 -32.66 18.13 -14.62
C PHE A 463 -31.30 17.89 -15.26
N THR A 464 -31.07 16.64 -15.61
CA THR A 464 -30.10 16.23 -16.62
C THR A 464 -30.90 15.38 -17.59
N ASP A 465 -31.31 16.01 -18.68
CA ASP A 465 -31.96 15.37 -19.82
C ASP A 465 -31.07 14.24 -20.35
N TYR A 466 -31.50 12.99 -20.14
CA TYR A 466 -30.84 11.81 -20.66
C TYR A 466 -31.09 11.70 -22.17
N SER A 467 -30.19 12.31 -22.95
CA SER A 467 -30.29 12.34 -24.41
C SER A 467 -29.36 11.35 -25.13
N SER A 468 -28.59 10.49 -24.42
CA SER A 468 -27.85 9.41 -25.09
C SER A 468 -27.42 8.23 -24.20
N VAL A 469 -27.18 7.09 -24.86
CA VAL A 469 -26.59 5.82 -24.36
C VAL A 469 -25.34 5.98 -23.47
N LEU A 470 -24.71 7.16 -23.46
CA LEU A 470 -23.49 7.44 -22.72
C LEU A 470 -23.66 7.61 -21.22
N ASP A 471 -24.84 8.01 -20.73
CA ASP A 471 -25.04 8.16 -19.28
C ASP A 471 -25.10 6.80 -18.56
N LEU A 472 -25.46 5.73 -19.29
CA LEU A 472 -25.43 4.35 -18.79
C LEU A 472 -24.02 3.74 -18.85
N ILE A 473 -23.17 4.19 -19.78
CA ILE A 473 -21.78 3.72 -19.96
C ILE A 473 -20.81 4.44 -19.02
N ALA A 474 -21.17 5.65 -18.57
CA ALA A 474 -20.45 6.45 -17.60
C ALA A 474 -20.59 5.96 -16.15
N ASP A 475 -21.42 4.94 -15.90
CA ASP A 475 -21.49 4.31 -14.58
C ASP A 475 -20.19 3.54 -14.30
N SER A 476 -19.28 4.27 -13.68
CA SER A 476 -17.97 3.83 -13.24
C SER A 476 -18.03 3.00 -11.95
N SER A 477 -19.22 2.79 -11.36
CA SER A 477 -19.39 2.12 -10.07
C SER A 477 -18.82 0.70 -10.07
N GLY A 478 -19.12 -0.09 -11.09
CA GLY A 478 -18.69 -1.48 -11.17
C GLY A 478 -17.22 -1.67 -11.65
N GLU A 479 -16.72 -0.75 -12.50
CA GLU A 479 -15.30 -0.72 -12.87
C GLU A 479 -14.40 -0.37 -11.67
N ARG A 480 -14.91 0.39 -10.67
CA ARG A 480 -14.14 0.69 -9.45
C ARG A 480 -13.77 -0.59 -8.69
N HIS A 481 -14.65 -1.60 -8.68
CA HIS A 481 -14.41 -2.83 -7.94
C HIS A 481 -13.25 -3.64 -8.53
N ILE A 482 -13.28 -3.91 -9.84
CA ILE A 482 -12.17 -4.62 -10.50
C ILE A 482 -10.90 -3.78 -10.59
N ARG A 483 -11.00 -2.45 -10.69
CA ARG A 483 -9.85 -1.54 -10.66
C ARG A 483 -9.19 -1.43 -9.28
N ALA A 484 -9.89 -1.79 -8.22
CA ALA A 484 -9.29 -1.88 -6.88
C ALA A 484 -8.37 -3.10 -6.75
N VAL A 485 -8.61 -4.16 -7.54
CA VAL A 485 -7.89 -5.44 -7.44
C VAL A 485 -6.95 -5.73 -8.63
N SER A 486 -7.12 -5.05 -9.77
CA SER A 486 -6.30 -5.23 -10.98
C SER A 486 -5.78 -3.93 -11.57
N GLU A 487 -4.57 -3.99 -12.13
CA GLU A 487 -3.95 -2.91 -12.93
C GLU A 487 -4.24 -2.99 -14.42
N PHE A 488 -4.83 -4.09 -14.90
CA PHE A 488 -5.25 -4.23 -16.28
C PHE A 488 -6.58 -3.52 -16.56
N ALA A 489 -6.76 -3.16 -17.82
CA ALA A 489 -7.88 -2.42 -18.36
C ALA A 489 -9.11 -3.33 -18.51
N TRP A 490 -9.51 -4.00 -17.42
CA TRP A 490 -10.75 -4.76 -17.39
C TRP A 490 -11.94 -3.83 -17.57
N VAL A 491 -12.87 -4.28 -18.41
CA VAL A 491 -14.10 -3.60 -18.74
C VAL A 491 -15.25 -4.44 -18.24
N GLN A 492 -16.08 -3.88 -17.37
CA GLN A 492 -17.31 -4.53 -16.98
C GLN A 492 -18.33 -4.41 -18.11
N VAL A 493 -18.90 -5.55 -18.51
CA VAL A 493 -19.85 -5.63 -19.63
C VAL A 493 -21.21 -6.19 -19.21
N GLY A 494 -21.37 -6.58 -17.94
CA GLY A 494 -22.62 -7.02 -17.33
C GLY A 494 -22.49 -7.20 -15.81
N PRO A 495 -23.57 -7.58 -15.10
CA PRO A 495 -23.52 -7.93 -13.68
C PRO A 495 -22.50 -9.06 -13.47
N GLU A 496 -21.48 -8.80 -12.65
CA GLU A 496 -20.40 -9.75 -12.33
C GLU A 496 -19.67 -10.36 -13.56
N LYS A 497 -19.69 -9.67 -14.71
CA LYS A 497 -19.02 -10.08 -15.95
C LYS A 497 -18.02 -9.04 -16.44
N PHE A 498 -16.77 -9.44 -16.57
CA PHE A 498 -15.64 -8.57 -16.88
C PHE A 498 -14.82 -9.11 -18.05
N ILE A 499 -14.32 -8.22 -18.89
CA ILE A 499 -13.56 -8.57 -20.09
C ILE A 499 -12.25 -7.80 -20.15
N LEU A 500 -11.18 -8.51 -20.49
CA LEU A 500 -9.89 -7.93 -20.85
C LEU A 500 -9.56 -8.30 -22.30
N SER A 501 -9.52 -7.29 -23.16
CA SER A 501 -9.33 -7.45 -24.61
C SER A 501 -7.85 -7.36 -25.01
N ALA A 502 -7.43 -8.22 -25.94
CA ALA A 502 -6.12 -8.19 -26.57
C ALA A 502 -6.18 -7.51 -27.96
N PRO A 503 -5.03 -7.05 -28.52
CA PRO A 503 -4.98 -6.44 -29.86
C PRO A 503 -5.47 -7.37 -30.98
N SER A 504 -5.28 -8.69 -30.81
CA SER A 504 -5.67 -9.72 -31.78
C SER A 504 -7.18 -9.97 -31.88
N GLY A 505 -7.98 -9.32 -31.02
CA GLY A 505 -9.41 -9.60 -30.88
C GLY A 505 -9.72 -10.76 -29.92
N SER A 506 -8.71 -11.50 -29.46
CA SER A 506 -8.85 -12.43 -28.34
C SER A 506 -9.15 -11.67 -27.05
N TYR A 507 -9.84 -12.30 -26.10
CA TYR A 507 -10.15 -11.69 -24.82
C TYR A 507 -10.26 -12.73 -23.71
N ILE A 508 -10.04 -12.29 -22.49
CA ILE A 508 -10.32 -13.07 -21.28
C ILE A 508 -11.63 -12.56 -20.69
N ARG A 509 -12.46 -13.48 -20.21
CA ARG A 509 -13.73 -13.16 -19.55
C ARG A 509 -13.76 -13.79 -18.17
N ILE A 510 -14.09 -12.98 -17.17
CA ILE A 510 -14.43 -13.41 -15.82
C ILE A 510 -15.94 -13.34 -15.69
N GLU A 511 -16.56 -14.41 -15.21
CA GLU A 511 -18.00 -14.46 -14.93
C GLU A 511 -18.29 -15.30 -13.69
N ARG A 512 -19.38 -14.98 -13.00
CA ARG A 512 -19.91 -15.81 -11.92
C ARG A 512 -20.53 -17.09 -12.50
N ILE A 513 -20.35 -18.21 -11.80
CA ILE A 513 -21.00 -19.49 -12.11
C ILE A 513 -22.39 -19.46 -11.46
N GLU A 514 -23.46 -19.69 -12.23
CA GLU A 514 -24.83 -19.79 -11.70
C GLU A 514 -25.02 -21.15 -11.00
N ASP A 515 -25.65 -21.14 -9.81
CA ASP A 515 -25.67 -22.22 -8.80
C ASP A 515 -26.46 -23.51 -9.21
N ASP A 516 -26.79 -23.73 -10.49
CA ASP A 516 -27.70 -24.80 -10.90
C ASP A 516 -27.06 -26.20 -11.00
N ILE A 517 -25.77 -26.37 -10.68
CA ILE A 517 -25.08 -27.65 -10.83
C ILE A 517 -24.28 -28.01 -9.56
N ILE A 518 -24.94 -28.81 -8.71
CA ILE A 518 -24.43 -29.86 -7.80
C ILE A 518 -24.45 -29.61 -6.28
N ARG A 519 -25.16 -30.55 -5.64
CA ARG A 519 -25.18 -30.94 -4.23
C ARG A 519 -23.86 -31.61 -3.83
N SER A 520 -23.02 -30.97 -3.03
CA SER A 520 -22.10 -31.63 -2.09
C SER A 520 -21.36 -30.56 -1.27
N GLY A 521 -21.28 -30.74 0.04
CA GLY A 521 -20.82 -29.75 1.04
C GLY A 521 -19.35 -29.36 1.03
N GLU A 522 -18.73 -29.17 -0.13
CA GLU A 522 -17.44 -28.46 -0.29
C GLU A 522 -17.69 -27.08 -0.92
N GLN A 523 -16.89 -26.07 -0.55
CA GLN A 523 -17.02 -24.70 -1.08
C GLN A 523 -16.87 -24.72 -2.61
N SER A 524 -17.99 -24.62 -3.34
CA SER A 524 -18.00 -24.59 -4.79
C SER A 524 -17.37 -23.29 -5.33
N PRO A 525 -16.64 -23.35 -6.45
CA PRO A 525 -16.09 -22.14 -7.07
C PRO A 525 -17.24 -21.24 -7.54
N LYS A 526 -17.17 -19.96 -7.18
CA LYS A 526 -18.20 -18.97 -7.54
C LYS A 526 -17.90 -18.23 -8.84
N TYR A 527 -16.63 -18.19 -9.26
CA TYR A 527 -16.20 -17.46 -10.45
C TYR A 527 -15.36 -18.35 -11.36
N ARG A 528 -15.47 -18.10 -12.66
CA ARG A 528 -14.64 -18.73 -13.70
C ARG A 528 -14.00 -17.68 -14.58
N ALA A 529 -12.73 -17.89 -14.92
CA ALA A 529 -12.05 -17.12 -15.95
C ALA A 529 -11.82 -18.00 -17.19
N VAL A 530 -12.21 -17.51 -18.36
CA VAL A 530 -12.07 -18.20 -19.65
C VAL A 530 -11.34 -17.32 -20.66
N GLU A 531 -10.49 -17.92 -21.49
CA GLU A 531 -9.90 -17.30 -22.67
C GLU A 531 -10.76 -17.61 -23.90
N ILE A 532 -11.06 -16.59 -24.68
CA ILE A 532 -11.71 -16.71 -25.98
C ILE A 532 -10.76 -16.16 -27.03
N ARG A 533 -10.23 -17.04 -27.89
CA ARG A 533 -9.29 -16.66 -28.95
C ARG A 533 -10.04 -16.26 -30.22
N SER A 534 -9.63 -15.16 -30.84
CA SER A 534 -10.14 -14.77 -32.16
C SER A 534 -9.56 -15.71 -33.22
N LEU A 535 -10.41 -16.16 -34.15
CA LEU A 535 -10.00 -16.95 -35.30
C LEU A 535 -9.78 -16.05 -36.53
N LEU A 536 -9.00 -16.53 -37.50
CA LEU A 536 -8.80 -15.82 -38.75
C LEU A 536 -10.10 -15.83 -39.58
N PRO A 537 -10.43 -14.72 -40.28
CA PRO A 537 -11.60 -14.69 -41.16
C PRO A 537 -11.61 -15.86 -42.14
N GLY A 538 -12.73 -16.58 -42.23
CA GLY A 538 -12.90 -17.71 -43.17
C GLY A 538 -12.57 -19.11 -42.62
N THR A 539 -11.99 -19.23 -41.42
CA THR A 539 -11.68 -20.55 -40.82
C THR A 539 -12.85 -21.24 -40.10
N SER A 540 -13.88 -20.49 -39.68
CA SER A 540 -15.07 -21.04 -39.02
C SER A 540 -16.28 -20.10 -39.18
N LYS A 541 -17.49 -20.63 -39.02
CA LYS A 541 -18.73 -19.82 -38.92
C LYS A 541 -18.74 -18.90 -37.70
N SER A 542 -18.01 -19.28 -36.64
CA SER A 542 -17.82 -18.44 -35.45
C SER A 542 -16.51 -17.65 -35.57
N PRO A 543 -16.50 -16.34 -35.31
CA PRO A 543 -15.26 -15.54 -35.29
C PRO A 543 -14.34 -15.88 -34.09
N PHE A 544 -14.80 -16.74 -33.17
CA PHE A 544 -14.07 -17.12 -31.96
C PHE A 544 -13.96 -18.63 -31.81
N ALA A 545 -12.83 -19.06 -31.23
CA ALA A 545 -12.62 -20.44 -30.79
C ALA A 545 -13.51 -20.79 -29.59
N ALA A 546 -13.67 -22.08 -29.32
CA ALA A 546 -14.33 -22.54 -28.10
C ALA A 546 -13.63 -21.94 -26.85
N PRO A 547 -14.39 -21.46 -25.84
CA PRO A 547 -13.82 -20.91 -24.62
C PRO A 547 -12.92 -21.93 -23.92
N ARG A 548 -11.70 -21.52 -23.58
CA ARG A 548 -10.76 -22.32 -22.79
C ARG A 548 -10.80 -21.85 -21.36
N GLU A 549 -11.13 -22.72 -20.42
CA GLU A 549 -11.06 -22.40 -19.00
C GLU A 549 -9.61 -22.17 -18.56
N ILE A 550 -9.37 -21.03 -17.93
CA ILE A 550 -8.07 -20.66 -17.35
C ILE A 550 -8.03 -21.17 -15.91
N LEU A 551 -9.09 -20.88 -15.15
CA LEU A 551 -9.26 -21.26 -13.75
C LEU A 551 -10.71 -21.06 -13.29
N THR A 552 -10.99 -21.65 -12.14
CA THR A 552 -12.14 -21.35 -11.29
C THR A 552 -11.67 -20.88 -9.91
N ALA A 553 -12.47 -20.06 -9.23
CA ALA A 553 -12.12 -19.52 -7.93
C ALA A 553 -13.36 -19.33 -7.03
N ALA A 554 -13.16 -19.46 -5.71
CA ALA A 554 -14.21 -19.25 -4.71
C ALA A 554 -14.56 -17.76 -4.53
N THR A 555 -13.61 -16.86 -4.81
CA THR A 555 -13.80 -15.41 -4.67
C THR A 555 -13.53 -14.67 -5.97
N PHE A 556 -14.13 -13.48 -6.12
CA PHE A 556 -13.89 -12.60 -7.26
C PHE A 556 -12.43 -12.13 -7.34
N SER A 557 -11.82 -11.80 -6.21
CA SER A 557 -10.43 -11.32 -6.16
C SER A 557 -9.46 -12.39 -6.66
N ASP A 558 -9.65 -13.65 -6.25
CA ASP A 558 -8.81 -14.76 -6.69
C ASP A 558 -8.98 -15.03 -8.19
N ALA A 559 -10.21 -14.94 -8.70
CA ALA A 559 -10.48 -15.08 -10.13
C ALA A 559 -9.77 -13.98 -10.95
N VAL A 560 -9.81 -12.73 -10.47
CA VAL A 560 -9.12 -11.60 -11.11
C VAL A 560 -7.60 -11.77 -11.05
N HIS A 561 -7.03 -12.09 -9.89
CA HIS A 561 -5.58 -12.26 -9.75
C HIS A 561 -5.04 -13.41 -10.59
N GLY A 562 -5.76 -14.54 -10.65
CA GLY A 562 -5.38 -15.64 -11.50
C GLY A 562 -5.51 -15.31 -12.99
N ALA A 563 -6.58 -14.61 -13.40
CA ALA A 563 -6.77 -14.15 -14.76
C ALA A 563 -5.71 -13.12 -15.20
N ASP A 564 -5.35 -12.18 -14.32
CA ASP A 564 -4.24 -11.24 -14.54
C ASP A 564 -2.92 -11.99 -14.70
N SER A 565 -2.72 -13.05 -13.91
CA SER A 565 -1.52 -13.84 -14.01
C SER A 565 -1.37 -14.53 -15.36
N TYR A 566 -2.46 -15.03 -15.92
CA TYR A 566 -2.50 -15.57 -17.27
C TYR A 566 -2.33 -14.46 -18.32
N ALA A 567 -3.10 -13.38 -18.21
CA ALA A 567 -3.10 -12.26 -19.16
C ALA A 567 -1.72 -11.62 -19.33
N SER A 568 -0.94 -11.52 -18.25
CA SER A 568 0.41 -10.93 -18.29
C SER A 568 1.39 -11.72 -19.18
N HIS A 569 1.15 -13.01 -19.37
CA HIS A 569 1.95 -13.88 -20.23
C HIS A 569 1.34 -14.03 -21.62
N ALA A 570 0.00 -14.08 -21.69
CA ALA A 570 -0.73 -14.35 -22.93
C ALA A 570 -0.87 -13.10 -23.83
N PHE A 571 -0.98 -11.90 -23.25
CA PHE A 571 -1.28 -10.67 -23.98
C PHE A 571 -0.18 -9.59 -23.83
N PRO A 572 0.03 -8.73 -24.84
CA PRO A 572 1.01 -7.66 -24.75
C PRO A 572 0.68 -6.65 -23.64
N PHE A 573 1.59 -6.48 -22.68
CA PHE A 573 1.46 -5.55 -21.56
C PHE A 573 1.15 -4.10 -21.99
N SER A 574 1.74 -3.68 -23.12
CA SER A 574 1.53 -2.36 -23.72
C SER A 574 0.07 -2.07 -24.08
N PHE A 575 -0.77 -3.09 -24.20
CA PHE A 575 -2.17 -2.94 -24.57
C PHE A 575 -3.14 -3.17 -23.40
N ILE A 576 -2.86 -4.19 -22.59
CA ILE A 576 -3.78 -4.61 -21.52
C ILE A 576 -3.70 -3.75 -20.26
N HIS A 577 -2.61 -3.01 -20.06
CA HIS A 577 -2.42 -2.23 -18.82
C HIS A 577 -3.17 -0.88 -18.87
N ARG A 578 -3.85 -0.52 -17.76
CA ARG A 578 -4.76 0.64 -17.73
C ARG A 578 -4.07 2.01 -17.78
N ARG A 579 -2.79 2.09 -17.38
CA ARG A 579 -2.02 3.34 -17.34
C ARG A 579 -1.12 3.57 -18.56
N GLN A 580 -1.36 2.85 -19.66
CA GLN A 580 -0.52 2.97 -20.85
C GLN A 580 -0.68 4.35 -21.53
N PRO A 581 0.41 5.03 -21.93
CA PRO A 581 0.35 6.40 -22.46
C PRO A 581 -0.60 6.57 -23.66
N TRP A 582 -0.68 5.56 -24.53
CA TRP A 582 -1.55 5.60 -25.70
C TRP A 582 -3.03 5.75 -25.34
N ARG A 583 -3.45 5.35 -24.13
CA ARG A 583 -4.84 5.43 -23.66
C ARG A 583 -5.30 6.88 -23.43
N ASN A 584 -4.36 7.82 -23.29
CA ASN A 584 -4.63 9.24 -23.14
C ASN A 584 -4.55 10.01 -24.47
N LEU A 585 -4.09 9.37 -25.55
CA LEU A 585 -4.06 9.99 -26.88
C LEU A 585 -5.48 10.21 -27.41
N PRO A 586 -5.66 11.06 -28.43
CA PRO A 586 -6.92 11.16 -29.14
C PRO A 586 -7.36 9.82 -29.77
N PRO A 587 -8.66 9.50 -29.80
CA PRO A 587 -9.18 8.28 -30.42
C PRO A 587 -8.89 8.26 -31.93
N THR A 588 -8.74 7.06 -32.50
CA THR A 588 -8.57 6.93 -33.95
C THR A 588 -9.89 7.17 -34.67
N GLN A 589 -9.83 7.60 -35.94
CA GLN A 589 -11.02 7.79 -36.75
C GLN A 589 -11.87 6.51 -36.82
N GLY A 590 -11.25 5.35 -37.03
CA GLY A 590 -11.97 4.07 -37.02
C GLY A 590 -12.63 3.71 -35.69
N GLN A 591 -12.09 4.13 -34.54
CA GLN A 591 -12.76 3.96 -33.25
C GLN A 591 -14.00 4.86 -33.15
N LEU A 592 -13.87 6.12 -33.59
CA LEU A 592 -14.99 7.06 -33.62
C LEU A 592 -16.08 6.62 -34.59
N ASP A 593 -15.71 6.15 -35.78
CA ASP A 593 -16.65 5.66 -36.78
C ASP A 593 -17.39 4.41 -36.27
N PHE A 594 -16.67 3.48 -35.64
CA PHE A 594 -17.29 2.28 -35.05
C PHE A 594 -18.27 2.65 -33.92
N ILE A 595 -17.88 3.57 -33.04
CA ILE A 595 -18.72 4.05 -31.94
C ILE A 595 -19.93 4.81 -32.50
N ASN A 596 -19.73 5.75 -33.43
CA ASN A 596 -20.79 6.57 -34.01
C ASN A 596 -21.77 5.74 -34.85
N LYS A 597 -21.29 4.74 -35.60
CA LYS A 597 -22.13 3.79 -36.33
C LYS A 597 -23.08 3.02 -35.41
N LEU A 598 -22.65 2.74 -34.17
CA LEU A 598 -23.45 2.04 -33.17
C LEU A 598 -24.29 2.98 -32.27
N ARG A 599 -24.13 4.31 -32.40
CA ARG A 599 -24.82 5.32 -31.55
C ARG A 599 -26.19 5.76 -32.08
N GLY A 600 -26.56 5.44 -33.32
CA GLY A 600 -27.84 5.88 -33.92
C GLY A 600 -27.91 7.38 -34.21
N GLU A 601 -29.13 7.93 -34.34
CA GLU A 601 -29.41 9.32 -34.77
C GLU A 601 -29.16 10.39 -33.68
N GLY A 602 -27.91 10.55 -33.26
CA GLY A 602 -27.47 11.64 -32.36
C GLY A 602 -26.26 12.39 -32.90
N LYS A 603 -25.91 13.54 -32.29
CA LYS A 603 -24.70 14.30 -32.69
C LYS A 603 -23.43 13.41 -32.58
N PRO A 604 -22.63 13.29 -33.66
CA PRO A 604 -21.46 12.42 -33.68
C PRO A 604 -20.40 12.89 -32.70
N LEU A 605 -19.76 11.92 -32.04
CA LEU A 605 -18.72 12.12 -31.03
C LEU A 605 -17.50 12.71 -31.74
N ARG A 606 -16.99 13.84 -31.24
CA ARG A 606 -15.79 14.50 -31.80
C ARG A 606 -14.53 14.02 -31.07
N VAL A 607 -13.40 14.09 -31.76
CA VAL A 607 -12.06 13.69 -31.25
C VAL A 607 -11.74 14.31 -29.88
N GLN A 608 -12.19 15.54 -29.64
CA GLN A 608 -11.93 16.31 -28.41
C GLN A 608 -12.71 15.81 -27.17
N GLN A 609 -13.71 14.95 -27.35
CA GLN A 609 -14.63 14.54 -26.28
C GLN A 609 -14.22 13.23 -25.61
N LEU A 610 -13.23 12.52 -26.15
CA LEU A 610 -12.85 11.20 -25.66
C LEU A 610 -11.34 10.98 -25.76
N SER A 611 -10.81 10.09 -24.93
CA SER A 611 -9.47 9.53 -25.11
C SER A 611 -9.55 8.19 -25.83
N LYS A 612 -8.46 7.79 -26.47
CA LYS A 612 -8.30 6.51 -27.18
C LYS A 612 -8.56 5.30 -26.28
N GLY A 613 -8.20 5.39 -25.00
CA GLY A 613 -8.47 4.38 -23.99
C GLY A 613 -9.95 4.29 -23.63
N LYS A 614 -10.61 5.43 -23.39
CA LYS A 614 -12.07 5.46 -23.16
C LYS A 614 -12.83 4.91 -24.37
N ALA A 615 -12.36 5.20 -25.58
CA ALA A 615 -12.97 4.68 -26.81
C ALA A 615 -12.82 3.16 -26.89
N ALA A 616 -11.65 2.61 -26.54
CA ALA A 616 -11.43 1.17 -26.48
C ALA A 616 -12.32 0.47 -25.44
N ASP A 617 -12.52 1.08 -24.27
CA ASP A 617 -13.38 0.53 -23.22
C ASP A 617 -14.85 0.53 -23.67
N MET A 618 -15.30 1.63 -24.29
CA MET A 618 -16.64 1.73 -24.88
C MET A 618 -16.87 0.68 -25.97
N ILE A 619 -15.91 0.48 -26.86
CA ILE A 619 -15.98 -0.55 -27.90
C ILE A 619 -16.11 -1.94 -27.28
N THR A 620 -15.37 -2.21 -26.20
CA THR A 620 -15.45 -3.49 -25.49
C THR A 620 -16.83 -3.69 -24.86
N LYS A 621 -17.39 -2.66 -24.21
CA LYS A 621 -18.78 -2.68 -23.70
C LYS A 621 -19.79 -2.93 -24.81
N LEU A 622 -19.64 -2.26 -25.96
CA LEU A 622 -20.54 -2.42 -27.10
C LEU A 622 -20.42 -3.81 -27.75
N LYS A 623 -19.21 -4.34 -27.91
CA LYS A 623 -18.99 -5.66 -28.51
C LYS A 623 -19.50 -6.80 -27.64
N HIS A 624 -19.41 -6.68 -26.32
CA HIS A 624 -19.61 -7.81 -25.42
C HIS A 624 -20.75 -7.65 -24.42
N GLY A 625 -21.29 -6.45 -24.21
CA GLY A 625 -22.45 -6.19 -23.35
C GLY A 625 -23.78 -6.06 -24.12
N ALA A 626 -23.72 -5.73 -25.42
CA ALA A 626 -24.80 -5.01 -26.08
C ALA A 626 -25.34 -5.65 -27.39
N ARG A 627 -25.53 -6.97 -27.44
CA ARG A 627 -26.44 -7.58 -28.44
C ARG A 627 -27.75 -8.07 -27.82
N GLY A 628 -27.70 -8.73 -26.66
CA GLY A 628 -28.89 -9.27 -26.00
C GLY A 628 -29.79 -8.22 -25.34
N GLN A 629 -29.21 -7.21 -24.67
CA GLN A 629 -29.98 -6.15 -24.00
C GLN A 629 -30.59 -5.14 -24.99
N PHE A 630 -29.92 -4.87 -26.12
CA PHE A 630 -30.44 -3.99 -27.18
C PHE A 630 -31.63 -4.62 -27.91
N ALA A 631 -31.57 -5.90 -28.26
CA ALA A 631 -32.72 -6.62 -28.81
C ALA A 631 -33.91 -6.63 -27.84
N ARG A 632 -33.65 -6.73 -26.53
CA ARG A 632 -34.67 -6.71 -25.48
C ARG A 632 -35.28 -5.31 -25.28
N LEU A 633 -34.47 -4.25 -25.34
CA LEU A 633 -34.92 -2.85 -25.27
C LEU A 633 -35.65 -2.40 -26.53
N GLU A 634 -35.21 -2.79 -27.73
CA GLU A 634 -35.94 -2.55 -28.98
C GLU A 634 -37.26 -3.33 -29.03
N ALA A 635 -37.27 -4.58 -28.55
CA ALA A 635 -38.51 -5.36 -28.43
C ALA A 635 -39.47 -4.74 -27.41
N GLN A 636 -38.95 -4.19 -26.29
CA GLN A 636 -39.75 -3.43 -25.34
C GLN A 636 -40.28 -2.13 -25.94
N LYS A 637 -39.45 -1.34 -26.64
CA LYS A 637 -39.88 -0.12 -27.34
C LYS A 637 -40.96 -0.41 -28.39
N LYS A 638 -40.79 -1.47 -29.19
CA LYS A 638 -41.81 -1.91 -30.15
C LYS A 638 -43.10 -2.37 -29.46
N ARG A 639 -43.01 -3.04 -28.31
CA ARG A 639 -44.19 -3.41 -27.50
C ARG A 639 -44.86 -2.19 -26.89
N GLN A 640 -44.09 -1.20 -26.45
CA GLN A 640 -44.58 0.04 -25.83
C GLN A 640 -45.28 0.92 -26.87
N VAL A 641 -44.68 1.12 -28.04
CA VAL A 641 -45.33 1.81 -29.18
C VAL A 641 -46.58 1.06 -29.63
N LYS A 642 -46.56 -0.27 -29.68
CA LYS A 642 -47.75 -1.07 -30.02
C LYS A 642 -48.84 -0.95 -28.94
N GLN A 643 -48.49 -0.89 -27.66
CA GLN A 643 -49.43 -0.67 -26.56
C GLN A 643 -49.97 0.75 -26.54
N GLU A 644 -49.17 1.77 -26.86
CA GLU A 644 -49.59 3.17 -26.98
C GLU A 644 -50.52 3.37 -28.20
N MET A 645 -50.23 2.72 -29.33
CA MET A 645 -51.13 2.71 -30.49
C MET A 645 -52.44 1.97 -30.21
N LEU A 646 -52.43 0.93 -29.37
CA LEU A 646 -53.64 0.20 -28.95
C LEU A 646 -54.40 0.91 -27.83
N ALA A 647 -53.75 1.80 -27.08
CA ALA A 647 -54.34 2.55 -25.97
C ALA A 647 -54.90 3.93 -26.38
N GLN A 648 -54.69 4.37 -27.62
CA GLN A 648 -55.41 5.52 -28.16
C GLN A 648 -56.85 5.13 -28.49
N PRO A 649 -57.87 5.73 -27.85
CA PRO A 649 -59.26 5.49 -28.22
C PRO A 649 -59.48 6.01 -29.65
N SER A 650 -60.03 5.16 -30.52
CA SER A 650 -60.46 5.57 -31.86
C SER A 650 -61.46 6.71 -31.72
N SER A 651 -61.06 7.94 -32.06
CA SER A 651 -62.00 9.03 -32.25
C SER A 651 -62.84 8.69 -33.49
N ARG A 652 -63.97 8.01 -33.27
CA ARG A 652 -65.04 7.91 -34.25
C ARG A 652 -65.45 9.34 -34.65
N GLU A 653 -65.31 9.66 -35.92
CA GLU A 653 -65.86 10.85 -36.55
C GLU A 653 -67.36 10.95 -36.23
N GLN A 654 -67.73 11.90 -35.36
CA GLN A 654 -69.10 12.40 -35.30
C GLN A 654 -69.21 13.55 -36.32
N VAL A 655 -69.73 13.23 -37.50
CA VAL A 655 -70.16 14.21 -38.49
C VAL A 655 -71.50 14.80 -38.02
N ARG A 656 -71.53 16.09 -37.67
CA ARG A 656 -72.77 16.88 -37.54
C ARG A 656 -72.76 17.96 -38.62
N VAL A 657 -73.73 17.88 -39.51
CA VAL A 657 -73.98 18.86 -40.59
C VAL A 657 -74.77 20.02 -40.00
N GLY A 658 -74.27 21.25 -40.16
CA GLY A 658 -75.01 22.48 -39.84
C GLY A 658 -75.87 22.95 -41.02
N PRO A 659 -76.92 23.76 -40.80
CA PRO A 659 -77.82 24.23 -41.86
C PRO A 659 -77.12 25.24 -42.79
N LEU A 660 -77.41 25.14 -44.08
CA LEU A 660 -77.03 26.10 -45.12
C LEU A 660 -77.83 27.40 -44.95
N GLU A 661 -77.17 28.55 -44.92
CA GLU A 661 -77.82 29.86 -45.16
C GLU A 661 -77.75 30.22 -46.66
N SER A 662 -78.91 30.70 -47.14
CA SER A 662 -79.37 31.04 -48.50
C SER A 662 -79.57 29.90 -49.51
#